data_AF-A0A962TIM0-F1
#
_entry.id   AF-A0A962TIM0-F1
#
_cell.length_a   1.000
_cell.length_b   1.000
_cell.length_c   1.000
_cell.angle_alpha   90.00
_cell.angle_beta   90.00
_cell.angle_gamma   90.00
#
_symmetry.space_group_name_H-M   'P 1'
#
loop_
_entity.id
_entity.type
_entity.pdbx_description
1 polymer ?
#
loop_
_entity_poly.entity_id
_entity_poly.type
_entity_poly.pdbx_seq_one_letter_code
_entity_poly.pdbx_strand_id
1 'polypeptide(L)'
;MNNARYNSNRWRTCSSDGSCSSSTTDKTFWPSTYYWHNGGDQWSWDNYTQVEIKSSTSTYSGHGRDNRTDCTGGICTYAQEIQNFANWYTYYRSRVLSARAGIGQAFAQQGSDLRVGFGTINKESSTIDNVSNTSTIVRGVRPFAGSNRQTFFNELYTRDIPAAGTPLRKALDDAGQYFSRTDNYGPWGAIPGTNDSSDHLQCRKSYTILMTDGYWSGGSTYQASTSAARDNVDNASGPSIYAPDGSTYQYTPADPYRDSQNNNLSDIAMYYWNRDLRTDLDNLVPTDSVDKAFWQHMVVFGIGLGVTGSISPNDAWTAVENGSAIAWPDTGSTSSGNCTGSECPARIDDLLHAAINSRGGFFSAAEPDTFADQLAGILEDIVTRENSSAASLATNSTKLDTGTSIFQATFNSSNWTGQLISYALDPVYNTVGAANWDTSSAGKIPAVDSRTIYGMIGSGKVEFKWSALTAAQQTTLNGLGITEEVLNWVRGDQSQEMQNGGALRNRQIVTADENGNPLPSAEQYSKLLGDIINSDPAYVGKPVINLKHSAWDPTGYGAFLDANQGRTPMLYVGANDGMLHAFNASTGVEQFAFIPNAALANLASLSATNYSHKYFIDGSPIIGDAKIGGNWKSVLIGTTGAGGRAVFALDVTDPSTPFTESNILWEFTNADLGYTIGQPTIGRIGNTWVAVFGNGYESTSGKAFLFIVNLSDGTLLAKIPTNNYTGNGLATPVLIADQNGSLIAAYAGDLRGNLWKFDLTNNSVLFGGSPLFTARDGSNNIQPITAPPEVAEHPDGGYLIFFGTGKYFEIGDHAAGGTTVHSLYGVWDTATFDGSAWQGGNAITATNRSVLLEQ
;
A
#
# COMPACT_ATOMS: atom_id res chain seq x y z
N MET A 1 -21.62 34.47 31.75
CA MET A 1 -22.61 33.40 31.47
C MET A 1 -23.03 32.75 32.78
N ASN A 2 -24.29 32.32 32.92
CA ASN A 2 -24.72 31.47 34.04
C ASN A 2 -24.13 30.07 33.86
N ASN A 3 -23.42 29.56 34.87
CA ASN A 3 -22.55 28.37 34.80
C ASN A 3 -23.32 27.03 34.75
N ALA A 4 -24.64 27.07 34.58
CA ALA A 4 -25.54 25.91 34.62
C ALA A 4 -25.36 24.87 33.47
N ARG A 5 -24.50 25.14 32.49
CA ARG A 5 -24.20 24.23 31.37
C ARG A 5 -22.78 23.62 31.39
N TYR A 6 -22.03 23.81 32.47
CA TYR A 6 -20.68 23.26 32.65
C TYR A 6 -20.66 22.19 33.75
N ASN A 7 -19.73 21.22 33.66
CA ASN A 7 -19.67 20.00 34.48
C ASN A 7 -19.56 20.20 36.02
N SER A 8 -19.46 21.44 36.51
CA SER A 8 -19.89 21.84 37.86
C SER A 8 -19.99 23.37 37.94
N ASN A 9 -20.79 23.92 38.87
CA ASN A 9 -20.85 25.36 39.15
C ASN A 9 -19.66 25.87 40.01
N ARG A 10 -18.59 25.08 40.16
CA ARG A 10 -17.48 25.35 41.07
C ARG A 10 -16.23 25.77 40.29
N TRP A 11 -15.76 26.97 40.53
CA TRP A 11 -14.40 27.41 40.19
C TRP A 11 -13.40 26.69 41.09
N ARG A 12 -12.27 26.26 40.52
CA ARG A 12 -11.19 25.61 41.26
C ARG A 12 -9.96 26.50 41.28
N THR A 13 -9.30 26.59 42.43
CA THR A 13 -8.01 27.25 42.58
C THR A 13 -7.08 26.27 43.27
N CYS A 14 -5.98 25.93 42.61
CA CYS A 14 -5.01 24.95 43.10
C CYS A 14 -3.66 25.62 43.36
N SER A 15 -2.98 25.20 44.42
CA SER A 15 -1.58 25.54 44.70
C SER A 15 -0.65 24.43 44.19
N SER A 16 0.64 24.77 44.07
CA SER A 16 1.69 23.88 43.55
C SER A 16 1.97 22.64 44.41
N ASP A 17 1.50 22.64 45.67
CA ASP A 17 1.51 21.47 46.57
C ASP A 17 0.32 20.52 46.34
N GLY A 18 -0.52 20.79 45.34
CA GLY A 18 -1.70 19.98 45.00
C GLY A 18 -2.95 20.30 45.83
N SER A 19 -2.90 21.28 46.74
CA SER A 19 -4.09 21.71 47.49
C SER A 19 -5.02 22.50 46.57
N CYS A 20 -6.30 22.12 46.50
CA CYS A 20 -7.29 22.81 45.67
C CYS A 20 -8.49 23.26 46.49
N SER A 21 -8.86 24.53 46.37
CA SER A 21 -10.11 25.09 46.91
C SER A 21 -11.17 25.22 45.80
N SER A 22 -12.43 25.29 46.19
CA SER A 22 -13.54 25.53 45.25
C SER A 22 -14.43 26.68 45.68
N SER A 23 -14.85 27.49 44.72
CA SER A 23 -15.80 28.59 44.92
C SER A 23 -16.99 28.48 43.97
N THR A 24 -18.19 28.81 44.43
CA THR A 24 -19.39 28.95 43.60
C THR A 24 -19.70 30.41 43.25
N THR A 25 -18.78 31.34 43.52
CA THR A 25 -18.98 32.75 43.19
C THR A 25 -19.10 32.95 41.70
N ASP A 26 -20.01 33.84 41.29
CA ASP A 26 -20.15 34.23 39.91
C ASP A 26 -18.85 34.89 39.40
N LYS A 27 -18.43 34.50 38.20
CA LYS A 27 -17.29 35.08 37.50
C LYS A 27 -17.72 35.49 36.11
N THR A 28 -17.29 36.67 35.69
CA THR A 28 -17.45 37.14 34.31
C THR A 28 -16.16 36.84 33.57
N PHE A 29 -16.27 36.16 32.43
CA PHE A 29 -15.14 35.84 31.56
C PHE A 29 -15.59 35.89 30.09
N TRP A 30 -14.63 36.09 29.20
CA TRP A 30 -14.85 35.97 27.77
C TRP A 30 -14.72 34.49 27.36
N PRO A 31 -15.66 33.90 26.61
CA PRO A 31 -15.70 32.45 26.41
C PRO A 31 -14.53 31.89 25.59
N SER A 32 -14.05 32.67 24.62
CA SER A 32 -12.89 32.35 23.79
C SER A 32 -11.61 32.95 24.37
N THR A 33 -11.32 32.59 25.62
CA THR A 33 -10.10 32.98 26.33
C THR A 33 -9.20 31.78 26.53
N TYR A 34 -7.91 31.95 26.24
CA TYR A 34 -6.87 30.98 26.57
C TYR A 34 -5.65 31.70 27.14
N TYR A 35 -4.75 30.92 27.76
CA TYR A 35 -3.53 31.41 28.38
C TYR A 35 -2.35 30.73 27.70
N TRP A 36 -1.49 31.52 27.07
CA TRP A 36 -0.30 31.02 26.37
C TRP A 36 0.91 31.01 27.31
N HIS A 37 1.58 29.88 27.46
CA HIS A 37 2.77 29.79 28.31
C HIS A 37 3.98 30.41 27.60
N ASN A 38 4.61 31.39 28.24
CA ASN A 38 5.77 32.12 27.74
C ASN A 38 7.11 31.46 28.12
N GLY A 39 7.08 30.30 28.82
CA GLY A 39 8.24 29.66 29.41
C GLY A 39 8.43 30.02 30.89
N GLY A 40 9.20 29.20 31.61
CA GLY A 40 9.38 29.31 33.07
C GLY A 40 8.58 28.26 33.85
N ASP A 41 8.39 28.52 35.15
CA ASP A 41 7.58 27.66 36.02
C ASP A 41 6.09 27.72 35.63
N GLN A 42 5.53 26.57 35.31
CA GLN A 42 4.13 26.38 34.91
C GLN A 42 3.11 26.75 36.00
N TRP A 43 3.53 26.84 37.27
CA TRP A 43 2.68 27.27 38.39
C TRP A 43 2.64 28.78 38.60
N SER A 44 3.51 29.54 37.93
CA SER A 44 3.51 30.99 38.01
C SER A 44 2.60 31.59 36.94
N TRP A 45 1.54 32.26 37.36
CA TRP A 45 0.59 32.91 36.44
C TRP A 45 1.24 34.02 35.60
N ASP A 46 2.30 34.65 36.11
CA ASP A 46 3.08 35.67 35.39
C ASP A 46 3.77 35.11 34.14
N ASN A 47 3.96 33.79 34.06
CA ASN A 47 4.55 33.11 32.90
C ASN A 47 3.51 32.83 31.79
N TYR A 48 2.28 33.34 31.91
CA TYR A 48 1.25 33.16 30.90
C TYR A 48 0.73 34.48 30.34
N THR A 49 0.55 34.52 29.02
CA THR A 49 -0.13 35.61 28.33
C THR A 49 -1.61 35.25 28.17
N GLN A 50 -2.50 36.02 28.80
CA GLN A 50 -3.94 35.91 28.54
C GLN A 50 -4.27 36.44 27.14
N VAL A 51 -4.99 35.64 26.35
CA VAL A 51 -5.53 36.06 25.05
C VAL A 51 -7.03 35.91 25.05
N GLU A 52 -7.73 36.96 24.64
CA GLU A 52 -9.18 36.96 24.45
C GLU A 52 -9.49 37.16 22.97
N ILE A 53 -10.16 36.20 22.34
CA ILE A 53 -10.51 36.27 20.93
C ILE A 53 -11.80 37.07 20.77
N LYS A 54 -11.67 38.38 20.49
CA LYS A 54 -12.74 39.36 20.35
C LYS A 54 -12.94 39.78 18.90
N SER A 55 -14.19 40.03 18.52
CA SER A 55 -14.54 40.59 17.21
C SER A 55 -14.01 42.01 16.98
N SER A 56 -13.71 42.74 18.05
CA SER A 56 -13.06 44.06 17.99
C SER A 56 -11.57 44.00 17.62
N THR A 57 -10.94 42.84 17.74
CA THR A 57 -9.52 42.64 17.40
C THR A 57 -9.47 42.08 15.98
N SER A 58 -8.93 42.86 15.04
CA SER A 58 -8.95 42.51 13.62
C SER A 58 -8.02 41.37 13.25
N THR A 59 -6.87 41.28 13.92
CA THR A 59 -5.81 40.30 13.60
C THR A 59 -5.12 39.77 14.87
N TYR A 60 -4.61 38.54 14.77
CA TYR A 60 -3.87 37.82 15.80
C TYR A 60 -2.57 37.30 15.22
N SER A 61 -1.47 37.41 15.96
CA SER A 61 -0.14 36.93 15.57
C SER A 61 0.56 36.23 16.74
N GLY A 62 1.65 35.51 16.46
CA GLY A 62 2.35 34.70 17.45
C GLY A 62 1.55 33.46 17.90
N HIS A 63 1.99 32.80 18.97
CA HIS A 63 1.37 31.59 19.53
C HIS A 63 1.19 30.44 18.52
N GLY A 64 2.22 30.21 17.70
CA GLY A 64 2.23 29.13 16.69
C GLY A 64 1.42 29.40 15.42
N ARG A 65 0.84 30.60 15.25
CA ARG A 65 0.10 30.98 14.03
C ARG A 65 0.95 31.00 12.77
N ASP A 66 2.26 31.14 12.91
CA ASP A 66 3.21 31.03 11.79
C ASP A 66 3.16 29.65 11.12
N ASN A 67 2.72 28.62 11.85
CA ASN A 67 2.57 27.25 11.35
C ASN A 67 1.18 26.96 10.76
N ARG A 68 0.26 27.95 10.75
CA ARG A 68 -1.10 27.78 10.27
C ARG A 68 -1.23 28.22 8.81
N THR A 69 -1.62 27.28 7.96
CA THR A 69 -1.79 27.50 6.51
C THR A 69 -2.99 28.38 6.16
N ASP A 70 -3.98 28.48 7.05
CA ASP A 70 -5.11 29.38 6.87
C ASP A 70 -4.77 30.84 7.21
N CYS A 71 -3.58 31.13 7.74
CA CYS A 71 -3.14 32.47 8.09
C CYS A 71 -2.07 32.99 7.11
N THR A 72 -2.03 34.30 6.88
CA THR A 72 -1.06 34.90 5.95
C THR A 72 0.14 35.42 6.72
N GLY A 73 1.30 34.77 6.56
CA GLY A 73 2.55 35.17 7.22
C GLY A 73 2.44 35.22 8.75
N GLY A 74 1.73 34.26 9.35
CA GLY A 74 1.53 34.18 10.80
C GLY A 74 0.47 35.10 11.38
N ILE A 75 -0.25 35.84 10.52
CA ILE A 75 -1.29 36.79 10.92
C ILE A 75 -2.66 36.21 10.54
N CYS A 76 -3.47 35.90 11.55
CA CYS A 76 -4.81 35.34 11.39
C CYS A 76 -5.87 36.43 11.63
N THR A 77 -6.94 36.42 10.84
CA THR A 77 -8.13 37.26 11.07
C THR A 77 -8.94 36.76 12.28
N TYR A 78 -9.82 37.60 12.82
CA TYR A 78 -10.79 37.17 13.85
C TYR A 78 -11.57 35.91 13.46
N ALA A 79 -12.04 35.83 12.21
CA ALA A 79 -12.85 34.69 11.74
C ALA A 79 -12.06 33.37 11.75
N GLN A 80 -10.81 33.42 11.29
CA GLN A 80 -9.89 32.27 11.32
C GLN A 80 -9.54 31.86 12.76
N GLU A 81 -9.35 32.85 13.63
CA GLU A 81 -8.96 32.59 15.02
C GLU A 81 -10.11 32.01 15.84
N ILE A 82 -11.32 32.56 15.72
CA ILE A 82 -12.48 32.07 16.46
C ILE A 82 -12.92 30.68 15.98
N GLN A 83 -12.79 30.38 14.68
CA GLN A 83 -13.08 29.05 14.14
C GLN A 83 -12.06 28.01 14.66
N ASN A 84 -10.78 28.36 14.71
CA ASN A 84 -9.76 27.47 15.27
C ASN A 84 -10.00 27.19 16.76
N PHE A 85 -10.32 28.22 17.54
CA PHE A 85 -10.70 28.04 18.94
C PHE A 85 -11.94 27.14 19.09
N ALA A 86 -12.95 27.30 18.23
CA ALA A 86 -14.13 26.44 18.24
C ALA A 86 -13.80 24.98 17.91
N ASN A 87 -12.91 24.73 16.95
CA ASN A 87 -12.42 23.39 16.61
C ASN A 87 -11.66 22.76 17.79
N TRP A 88 -10.68 23.48 18.35
CA TRP A 88 -9.95 23.06 19.54
C TRP A 88 -10.90 22.78 20.71
N TYR A 89 -11.82 23.71 20.98
CA TYR A 89 -12.76 23.56 22.08
C TYR A 89 -13.63 22.33 21.87
N THR A 90 -14.12 22.08 20.65
CA THR A 90 -15.02 20.95 20.38
C THR A 90 -14.29 19.60 20.46
N TYR A 91 -13.12 19.50 19.85
CA TYR A 91 -12.46 18.21 19.57
C TYR A 91 -11.17 17.94 20.35
N TYR A 92 -10.53 18.94 20.96
CA TYR A 92 -9.17 18.80 21.49
C TYR A 92 -8.97 19.35 22.92
N ARG A 93 -9.99 19.97 23.53
CA ARG A 93 -9.88 20.61 24.88
C ARG A 93 -9.58 19.67 26.05
N SER A 94 -9.57 18.35 25.82
CA SER A 94 -9.25 17.34 26.84
C SER A 94 -8.64 16.12 26.17
N ARG A 95 -7.82 15.36 26.91
CA ARG A 95 -7.15 14.15 26.39
C ARG A 95 -8.11 13.14 25.75
N VAL A 96 -9.28 12.92 26.35
CA VAL A 96 -10.31 12.02 25.80
C VAL A 96 -10.85 12.54 24.46
N LEU A 97 -11.05 13.84 24.32
CA LEU A 97 -11.52 14.41 23.06
C LEU A 97 -10.42 14.32 22.00
N SER A 98 -9.17 14.63 22.34
CA SER A 98 -8.03 14.46 21.43
C SER A 98 -7.86 13.01 20.99
N ALA A 99 -8.00 12.04 21.91
CA ALA A 99 -7.99 10.62 21.59
C ALA A 99 -9.12 10.25 20.62
N ARG A 100 -10.35 10.71 20.87
CA ARG A 100 -11.50 10.47 19.97
C ARG A 100 -11.30 11.12 18.61
N ALA A 101 -10.75 12.31 18.57
CA ALA A 101 -10.46 13.01 17.33
C ALA A 101 -9.44 12.20 16.51
N GLY A 102 -8.32 11.79 17.11
CA GLY A 102 -7.29 11.03 16.40
C GLY A 102 -7.73 9.61 16.01
N ILE A 103 -8.40 8.86 16.90
CA ILE A 103 -8.99 7.55 16.55
C ILE A 103 -10.03 7.74 15.45
N GLY A 104 -10.87 8.76 15.56
CA GLY A 104 -11.91 9.06 14.59
C GLY A 104 -11.32 9.36 13.22
N GLN A 105 -10.27 10.19 13.16
CA GLN A 105 -9.56 10.55 11.94
C GLN A 105 -8.86 9.33 11.31
N ALA A 106 -8.13 8.54 12.10
CA ALA A 106 -7.43 7.35 11.63
C ALA A 106 -8.40 6.28 11.08
N PHE A 107 -9.49 5.98 11.79
CA PHE A 107 -10.49 5.01 11.34
C PHE A 107 -11.41 5.55 10.23
N ALA A 108 -11.59 6.87 10.11
CA ALA A 108 -12.35 7.45 9.01
C ALA A 108 -11.66 7.24 7.65
N GLN A 109 -10.33 7.12 7.64
CA GLN A 109 -9.54 6.86 6.44
C GLN A 109 -9.58 5.39 6.00
N GLN A 110 -9.95 4.45 6.88
CA GLN A 110 -9.91 3.03 6.57
C GLN A 110 -11.06 2.58 5.65
N GLY A 111 -10.79 1.61 4.78
CA GLY A 111 -11.75 0.95 3.89
C GLY A 111 -12.68 -0.04 4.60
N SER A 112 -13.37 -0.89 3.83
CA SER A 112 -14.30 -1.92 4.34
C SER A 112 -13.66 -3.26 4.65
N ASP A 113 -12.39 -3.44 4.30
CA ASP A 113 -11.71 -4.75 4.35
C ASP A 113 -11.29 -5.16 5.75
N LEU A 114 -11.31 -4.21 6.70
CA LEU A 114 -11.03 -4.46 8.10
C LEU A 114 -12.22 -5.08 8.84
N ARG A 115 -11.90 -5.87 9.86
CA ARG A 115 -12.86 -6.26 10.90
C ARG A 115 -12.46 -5.59 12.20
N VAL A 116 -13.37 -4.81 12.78
CA VAL A 116 -13.08 -3.95 13.93
C VAL A 116 -13.97 -4.30 15.10
N GLY A 117 -13.33 -4.59 16.23
CA GLY A 117 -13.96 -4.69 17.55
C GLY A 117 -13.73 -3.41 18.35
N PHE A 118 -14.42 -3.26 19.47
CA PHE A 118 -14.26 -2.09 20.33
C PHE A 118 -14.23 -2.50 21.81
N GLY A 119 -13.24 -1.97 22.54
CA GLY A 119 -12.99 -2.29 23.94
C GLY A 119 -12.69 -1.05 24.78
N THR A 120 -12.80 -1.20 26.09
CA THR A 120 -12.61 -0.11 27.06
C THR A 120 -12.20 -0.66 28.40
N ILE A 121 -11.24 -0.01 29.04
CA ILE A 121 -10.62 -0.48 30.27
C ILE A 121 -11.52 -0.32 31.52
N ASN A 122 -12.56 0.53 31.47
CA ASN A 122 -13.46 0.76 32.61
C ASN A 122 -14.94 0.63 32.19
N LYS A 123 -15.30 -0.54 31.68
CA LYS A 123 -16.68 -0.88 31.33
C LYS A 123 -17.25 -1.80 32.40
N GLU A 124 -18.51 -1.60 32.76
CA GLU A 124 -19.24 -2.56 33.59
C GLU A 124 -19.43 -3.89 32.84
N SER A 125 -19.54 -4.97 33.60
CA SER A 125 -19.69 -6.31 33.05
C SER A 125 -21.01 -6.43 32.27
N SER A 126 -20.96 -6.90 31.03
CA SER A 126 -22.17 -7.13 30.23
C SER A 126 -22.07 -8.39 29.37
N THR A 127 -23.19 -8.76 28.72
CA THR A 127 -23.22 -9.88 27.78
C THR A 127 -22.99 -9.35 26.36
N ILE A 128 -21.99 -9.89 25.67
CA ILE A 128 -21.68 -9.58 24.28
C ILE A 128 -21.58 -10.89 23.52
N ASP A 129 -22.31 -11.03 22.41
CA ASP A 129 -22.20 -12.19 21.52
C ASP A 129 -22.43 -13.52 22.26
N ASN A 130 -23.47 -13.55 23.09
CA ASN A 130 -23.84 -14.66 24.00
C ASN A 130 -22.79 -15.04 25.06
N VAL A 131 -21.73 -14.25 25.22
CA VAL A 131 -20.76 -14.43 26.29
C VAL A 131 -21.06 -13.42 27.40
N SER A 132 -21.52 -13.95 28.53
CA SER A 132 -21.75 -13.17 29.74
C SER A 132 -20.43 -12.72 30.38
N ASN A 133 -20.51 -11.66 31.18
CA ASN A 133 -19.43 -11.16 32.02
C ASN A 133 -18.21 -10.54 31.29
N THR A 134 -18.43 -9.93 30.13
CA THR A 134 -17.37 -9.22 29.39
C THR A 134 -17.15 -7.81 29.97
N SER A 135 -15.99 -7.58 30.61
CA SER A 135 -15.64 -6.31 31.28
C SER A 135 -14.81 -5.34 30.45
N THR A 136 -14.24 -5.77 29.33
CA THR A 136 -13.47 -4.89 28.42
C THR A 136 -14.10 -4.79 27.04
N ILE A 137 -14.50 -5.91 26.44
CA ILE A 137 -15.09 -5.93 25.11
C ILE A 137 -16.48 -5.29 25.16
N VAL A 138 -16.67 -4.17 24.46
CA VAL A 138 -17.99 -3.54 24.24
C VAL A 138 -18.65 -4.18 23.03
N ARG A 139 -17.83 -4.51 22.04
CA ARG A 139 -18.30 -5.05 20.78
C ARG A 139 -17.24 -5.96 20.20
N GLY A 140 -17.64 -7.19 19.85
CA GLY A 140 -16.76 -8.11 19.12
C GLY A 140 -16.38 -7.57 17.74
N VAL A 141 -15.38 -8.18 17.11
CA VAL A 141 -14.96 -7.83 15.75
C VAL A 141 -16.11 -8.06 14.77
N ARG A 142 -16.25 -7.15 13.81
CA ARG A 142 -17.23 -7.21 12.70
C ARG A 142 -16.65 -6.54 11.47
N PRO A 143 -17.12 -6.87 10.25
CA PRO A 143 -16.78 -6.09 9.05
C PRO A 143 -17.00 -4.59 9.27
N PHE A 144 -15.99 -3.78 8.97
CA PHE A 144 -15.99 -2.33 9.20
C PHE A 144 -16.71 -1.57 8.07
N ALA A 145 -17.94 -1.99 7.81
CA ALA A 145 -18.78 -1.48 6.73
C ALA A 145 -20.22 -1.21 7.20
N GLY A 146 -20.94 -0.38 6.46
CA GLY A 146 -22.37 -0.10 6.69
C GLY A 146 -22.70 0.28 8.15
N SER A 147 -23.72 -0.37 8.71
CA SER A 147 -24.19 -0.12 10.09
C SER A 147 -23.14 -0.44 11.16
N ASN A 148 -22.23 -1.37 10.90
CA ASN A 148 -21.15 -1.71 11.83
C ASN A 148 -20.15 -0.57 11.98
N ARG A 149 -19.78 0.08 10.86
CA ARG A 149 -18.92 1.27 10.85
C ARG A 149 -19.59 2.43 11.58
N GLN A 150 -20.87 2.68 11.31
CA GLN A 150 -21.63 3.72 12.00
C GLN A 150 -21.69 3.46 13.51
N THR A 151 -21.92 2.20 13.90
CA THR A 151 -21.94 1.80 15.32
C THR A 151 -20.59 2.05 15.98
N PHE A 152 -19.47 1.72 15.34
CA PHE A 152 -18.13 2.00 15.86
C PHE A 152 -17.94 3.50 16.16
N PHE A 153 -18.28 4.39 15.23
CA PHE A 153 -18.15 5.84 15.47
C PHE A 153 -19.10 6.34 16.55
N ASN A 154 -20.33 5.80 16.61
CA ASN A 154 -21.26 6.12 17.68
C ASN A 154 -20.68 5.72 19.05
N GLU A 155 -20.14 4.51 19.19
CA GLU A 155 -19.48 4.04 20.41
C GLU A 155 -18.25 4.89 20.76
N LEU A 156 -17.45 5.30 19.78
CA LEU A 156 -16.29 6.16 19.99
C LEU A 156 -16.68 7.53 20.58
N TYR A 157 -17.68 8.19 19.99
CA TYR A 157 -18.00 9.58 20.31
C TYR A 157 -18.99 9.76 21.45
N THR A 158 -19.88 8.78 21.70
CA THR A 158 -20.97 8.94 22.69
C THR A 158 -20.68 8.31 24.04
N ARG A 159 -19.71 7.39 24.14
CA ARG A 159 -19.53 6.60 25.36
C ARG A 159 -18.92 7.40 26.51
N ASP A 160 -19.37 7.19 27.73
CA ASP A 160 -18.78 7.85 28.89
C ASP A 160 -17.45 7.21 29.29
N ILE A 161 -16.47 8.04 29.64
CA ILE A 161 -15.18 7.61 30.19
C ILE A 161 -15.18 7.97 31.68
N PRO A 162 -15.40 6.99 32.58
CA PRO A 162 -15.46 7.26 34.01
C PRO A 162 -14.07 7.57 34.58
N ALA A 163 -14.02 8.38 35.63
CA ALA A 163 -12.81 8.58 36.42
C ALA A 163 -12.54 7.36 37.32
N ALA A 164 -11.78 6.40 36.80
CA ALA A 164 -11.43 5.13 37.46
C ALA A 164 -9.95 4.79 37.21
N GLY A 165 -9.50 3.62 37.69
CA GLY A 165 -8.13 3.14 37.45
C GLY A 165 -7.86 2.81 35.98
N THR A 166 -6.64 2.39 35.67
CA THR A 166 -6.19 2.07 34.30
C THR A 166 -5.82 0.57 34.19
N PRO A 167 -6.80 -0.35 34.16
CA PRO A 167 -6.55 -1.79 34.24
C PRO A 167 -6.10 -2.42 32.91
N LEU A 168 -4.98 -1.94 32.35
CA LEU A 168 -4.49 -2.38 31.03
C LEU A 168 -4.19 -3.88 30.98
N ARG A 169 -3.59 -4.45 32.04
CA ARG A 169 -3.26 -5.88 32.10
C ARG A 169 -4.51 -6.76 31.97
N LYS A 170 -5.55 -6.43 32.75
CA LYS A 170 -6.84 -7.10 32.61
C LYS A 170 -7.45 -6.90 31.22
N ALA A 171 -7.39 -5.70 30.66
CA ALA A 171 -7.98 -5.41 29.36
C ALA A 171 -7.29 -6.18 28.22
N LEU A 172 -5.96 -6.30 28.27
CA LEU A 172 -5.20 -7.07 27.28
C LEU A 172 -5.50 -8.58 27.39
N ASP A 173 -5.64 -9.09 28.62
CA ASP A 173 -6.06 -10.47 28.85
C ASP A 173 -7.48 -10.75 28.34
N ASP A 174 -8.43 -9.83 28.59
CA ASP A 174 -9.80 -9.95 28.08
C ASP A 174 -9.83 -9.96 26.53
N ALA A 175 -8.91 -9.24 25.86
CA ALA A 175 -8.75 -9.28 24.40
C ALA A 175 -8.15 -10.60 23.91
N GLY A 176 -7.13 -11.13 24.57
CA GLY A 176 -6.55 -12.44 24.26
C GLY A 176 -7.57 -13.58 24.42
N GLN A 177 -8.37 -13.55 25.49
CA GLN A 177 -9.48 -14.49 25.69
C GLN A 177 -10.54 -14.37 24.59
N TYR A 178 -10.83 -13.15 24.11
CA TYR A 178 -11.74 -12.95 22.99
C TYR A 178 -11.23 -13.63 21.72
N PHE A 179 -9.93 -13.52 21.42
CA PHE A 179 -9.30 -14.23 20.29
C PHE A 179 -9.16 -15.74 20.50
N SER A 180 -9.33 -16.25 21.71
CA SER A 180 -9.33 -17.69 22.00
C SER A 180 -10.72 -18.35 21.86
N ARG A 181 -11.75 -17.59 21.47
CA ARG A 181 -13.13 -18.10 21.36
C ARG A 181 -13.28 -19.10 20.22
N THR A 182 -13.94 -20.22 20.50
CA THR A 182 -14.24 -21.29 19.54
C THR A 182 -15.66 -21.25 18.98
N ASP A 183 -16.51 -20.34 19.47
CA ASP A 183 -17.90 -20.24 19.03
C ASP A 183 -18.08 -19.39 17.76
N ASN A 184 -19.19 -19.59 17.06
CA ASN A 184 -19.49 -18.97 15.76
C ASN A 184 -19.60 -17.44 15.81
N TYR A 185 -20.01 -16.87 16.95
CA TYR A 185 -20.05 -15.41 17.11
C TYR A 185 -18.65 -14.81 17.33
N GLY A 186 -17.68 -15.65 17.67
CA GLY A 186 -16.30 -15.28 17.92
C GLY A 186 -15.56 -14.74 16.69
N PRO A 187 -14.30 -14.33 16.87
CA PRO A 187 -13.52 -13.64 15.84
C PRO A 187 -13.14 -14.50 14.64
N TRP A 188 -13.31 -15.81 14.72
CA TRP A 188 -12.92 -16.77 13.68
C TRP A 188 -14.07 -17.24 12.79
N GLY A 189 -15.32 -17.04 13.21
CA GLY A 189 -16.49 -17.42 12.39
C GLY A 189 -16.49 -16.70 11.04
N ALA A 190 -17.00 -17.31 9.97
CA ALA A 190 -16.97 -16.71 8.63
C ALA A 190 -17.55 -15.28 8.62
N ILE A 191 -18.62 -15.06 9.40
CA ILE A 191 -19.20 -13.75 9.69
C ILE A 191 -19.23 -13.53 11.21
N PRO A 192 -18.17 -12.96 11.81
CA PRO A 192 -18.10 -12.75 13.26
C PRO A 192 -19.32 -12.01 13.78
N GLY A 193 -19.80 -12.41 14.95
CA GLY A 193 -20.98 -11.82 15.58
C GLY A 193 -22.34 -12.32 15.17
N THR A 194 -22.36 -13.30 14.29
CA THR A 194 -23.57 -14.00 13.90
C THR A 194 -23.38 -15.46 14.26
N ASN A 195 -24.47 -16.21 14.41
CA ASN A 195 -24.39 -17.65 14.62
C ASN A 195 -24.23 -18.40 13.29
N ASP A 196 -23.30 -17.95 12.45
CA ASP A 196 -23.05 -18.54 11.15
C ASP A 196 -22.35 -19.89 11.32
N SER A 197 -22.86 -20.95 10.70
CA SER A 197 -22.34 -22.31 10.85
C SER A 197 -21.34 -22.71 9.76
N SER A 198 -20.85 -21.76 8.97
CA SER A 198 -19.78 -22.04 8.01
C SER A 198 -18.46 -22.28 8.74
N ASP A 199 -17.52 -22.93 8.07
CA ASP A 199 -16.21 -23.21 8.64
C ASP A 199 -15.51 -21.92 9.09
N HIS A 200 -14.82 -22.00 10.24
CA HIS A 200 -14.05 -20.89 10.77
C HIS A 200 -12.83 -20.63 9.88
N LEU A 201 -12.50 -19.34 9.67
CA LEU A 201 -11.40 -18.96 8.78
C LEU A 201 -10.06 -19.05 9.50
N GLN A 202 -9.24 -20.02 9.10
CA GLN A 202 -7.99 -20.40 9.75
C GLN A 202 -6.84 -19.40 9.50
N CYS A 203 -6.86 -18.69 8.37
CA CYS A 203 -5.79 -17.76 7.96
C CYS A 203 -5.88 -16.35 8.58
N ARG A 204 -6.79 -16.10 9.53
CA ARG A 204 -6.99 -14.72 10.05
C ARG A 204 -5.86 -14.32 11.00
N LYS A 205 -5.30 -13.13 10.79
CA LYS A 205 -4.45 -12.46 11.78
C LYS A 205 -5.30 -11.69 12.80
N SER A 206 -4.81 -11.57 14.03
CA SER A 206 -5.53 -10.89 15.12
C SER A 206 -4.65 -9.85 15.81
N TYR A 207 -5.16 -8.62 15.86
CA TYR A 207 -4.45 -7.46 16.40
C TYR A 207 -5.25 -6.79 17.52
N THR A 208 -4.54 -6.35 18.56
CA THR A 208 -5.08 -5.52 19.65
C THR A 208 -4.33 -4.20 19.70
N ILE A 209 -5.05 -3.09 19.52
CA ILE A 209 -4.51 -1.74 19.78
C ILE A 209 -4.85 -1.35 21.22
N LEU A 210 -3.83 -1.26 22.07
CA LEU A 210 -3.97 -0.92 23.49
C LEU A 210 -3.46 0.50 23.75
N MET A 211 -4.38 1.40 24.06
CA MET A 211 -4.10 2.82 24.26
C MET A 211 -4.25 3.23 25.73
N THR A 212 -3.38 4.15 26.19
CA THR A 212 -3.45 4.77 27.52
C THR A 212 -3.00 6.24 27.51
N ASP A 213 -3.56 7.06 28.38
CA ASP A 213 -3.13 8.44 28.65
C ASP A 213 -2.40 8.59 30.01
N GLY A 214 -2.05 7.46 30.61
CA GLY A 214 -1.43 7.33 31.92
C GLY A 214 -0.80 5.95 32.15
N TYR A 215 -0.26 5.74 33.35
CA TYR A 215 0.38 4.48 33.74
C TYR A 215 -0.66 3.44 34.17
N TRP A 216 -0.47 2.16 33.80
CA TRP A 216 -1.42 1.12 34.20
C TRP A 216 -1.48 0.96 35.73
N SER A 217 -2.63 0.56 36.26
CA SER A 217 -2.87 0.47 37.71
C SER A 217 -2.37 -0.85 38.31
N GLY A 218 -1.59 -0.75 39.39
CA GLY A 218 -1.11 -1.91 40.15
C GLY A 218 -2.17 -2.51 41.09
N GLY A 219 -1.93 -3.74 41.55
CA GLY A 219 -2.83 -4.47 42.46
C GLY A 219 -3.58 -5.63 41.80
N SER A 220 -4.07 -6.55 42.64
CA SER A 220 -4.68 -7.83 42.20
C SER A 220 -6.03 -7.68 41.53
N THR A 221 -6.71 -6.54 41.66
CA THR A 221 -8.00 -6.27 40.98
C THR A 221 -7.82 -5.88 39.51
N TYR A 222 -6.61 -5.57 39.06
CA TYR A 222 -6.31 -5.06 37.71
C TYR A 222 -5.38 -5.97 36.90
N GLN A 223 -5.01 -7.13 37.46
CA GLN A 223 -4.20 -8.14 36.78
C GLN A 223 -5.01 -8.98 35.78
N ALA A 224 -4.32 -9.71 34.90
CA ALA A 224 -4.95 -10.71 34.03
C ALA A 224 -5.75 -11.73 34.85
N SER A 225 -6.93 -12.11 34.37
CA SER A 225 -7.73 -13.17 34.98
C SER A 225 -7.16 -14.55 34.67
N THR A 226 -6.60 -14.72 33.48
CA THR A 226 -5.86 -15.93 33.08
C THR A 226 -4.61 -16.07 33.94
N SER A 227 -4.53 -17.16 34.70
CA SER A 227 -3.44 -17.33 35.69
C SER A 227 -2.08 -17.53 35.04
N ALA A 228 -2.01 -18.32 33.97
CA ALA A 228 -0.76 -18.59 33.27
C ALA A 228 -0.24 -17.37 32.47
N ALA A 229 -1.10 -16.38 32.17
CA ALA A 229 -0.68 -15.11 31.57
C ALA A 229 -0.03 -14.15 32.58
N ARG A 230 -0.07 -14.47 33.88
CA ARG A 230 0.60 -13.70 34.95
C ARG A 230 1.97 -14.26 35.33
N ASP A 231 2.32 -15.42 34.82
CA ASP A 231 3.64 -16.00 35.04
C ASP A 231 4.69 -15.19 34.26
N ASN A 232 5.99 -15.44 34.49
CA ASN A 232 7.03 -14.88 33.63
C ASN A 232 7.07 -15.70 32.32
N VAL A 233 6.31 -15.27 31.33
CA VAL A 233 6.06 -16.07 30.13
C VAL A 233 7.16 -15.89 29.09
N ASP A 234 7.78 -14.71 29.04
CA ASP A 234 8.86 -14.42 28.09
C ASP A 234 10.22 -14.99 28.52
N ASN A 235 10.40 -15.36 29.78
CA ASN A 235 11.58 -16.05 30.29
C ASN A 235 11.38 -17.57 30.47
N ALA A 236 10.35 -18.13 29.83
CA ALA A 236 10.10 -19.56 29.78
C ALA A 236 9.84 -20.03 28.34
N SER A 237 10.22 -21.29 28.04
CA SER A 237 9.88 -21.88 26.74
C SER A 237 8.36 -22.01 26.58
N GLY A 238 7.87 -21.67 25.39
CA GLY A 238 6.45 -21.86 25.02
C GLY A 238 6.11 -23.33 24.77
N PRO A 239 4.82 -23.66 24.56
CA PRO A 239 4.43 -24.97 24.04
C PRO A 239 4.93 -25.17 22.61
N SER A 240 5.06 -26.44 22.19
CA SER A 240 5.31 -26.79 20.79
C SER A 240 4.02 -26.63 19.98
N ILE A 241 4.13 -25.95 18.85
CA ILE A 241 3.03 -25.65 17.92
C ILE A 241 3.34 -26.33 16.58
N TYR A 242 2.33 -26.92 15.97
CA TYR A 242 2.47 -27.77 14.79
C TYR A 242 1.70 -27.17 13.62
N ALA A 243 2.37 -27.06 12.47
CA ALA A 243 1.74 -26.69 11.21
C ALA A 243 1.16 -27.94 10.51
N PRO A 244 0.21 -27.76 9.58
CA PRO A 244 -0.35 -28.88 8.81
C PRO A 244 0.68 -29.64 7.94
N ASP A 245 1.76 -28.98 7.54
CA ASP A 245 2.86 -29.60 6.77
C ASP A 245 3.85 -30.41 7.64
N GLY A 246 3.63 -30.44 8.96
CA GLY A 246 4.48 -31.12 9.94
C GLY A 246 5.62 -30.28 10.49
N SER A 247 5.80 -29.03 10.04
CA SER A 247 6.75 -28.10 10.66
C SER A 247 6.32 -27.76 12.10
N THR A 248 7.31 -27.45 12.94
CA THR A 248 7.09 -27.20 14.37
C THR A 248 7.77 -25.91 14.81
N TYR A 249 7.09 -25.15 15.66
CA TYR A 249 7.66 -23.99 16.32
C TYR A 249 7.55 -24.11 17.84
N GLN A 250 8.58 -23.66 18.54
CA GLN A 250 8.56 -23.50 19.99
C GLN A 250 9.31 -22.23 20.35
N TYR A 251 8.65 -21.33 21.08
CA TYR A 251 9.33 -20.15 21.61
C TYR A 251 10.41 -20.56 22.63
N THR A 252 11.61 -20.00 22.46
CA THR A 252 12.72 -20.11 23.40
C THR A 252 13.08 -18.73 23.93
N PRO A 253 13.27 -18.55 25.25
CA PRO A 253 13.61 -17.25 25.85
C PRO A 253 14.86 -16.63 25.23
N ALA A 254 14.71 -15.43 24.68
CA ALA A 254 15.76 -14.70 23.99
C ALA A 254 15.68 -13.20 24.30
N ASP A 255 16.81 -12.52 24.21
CA ASP A 255 16.83 -11.05 24.25
C ASP A 255 16.34 -10.48 22.91
N PRO A 256 15.72 -9.29 22.89
CA PRO A 256 15.33 -8.46 24.04
C PRO A 256 13.97 -8.86 24.65
N TYR A 257 13.39 -10.00 24.27
CA TYR A 257 12.03 -10.38 24.66
C TYR A 257 11.90 -10.78 26.13
N ARG A 258 12.89 -11.47 26.69
CA ARG A 258 12.81 -12.00 28.06
C ARG A 258 13.16 -10.95 29.10
N ASP A 259 12.50 -11.00 30.27
CA ASP A 259 12.98 -10.31 31.47
C ASP A 259 12.84 -11.19 32.74
N SER A 260 13.06 -10.63 33.93
CA SER A 260 12.92 -11.36 35.20
C SER A 260 11.60 -11.08 35.93
N GLN A 261 10.74 -10.23 35.38
CA GLN A 261 9.51 -9.78 35.99
C GLN A 261 8.38 -10.77 35.70
N ASN A 262 7.22 -10.56 36.31
CA ASN A 262 6.02 -11.33 36.02
C ASN A 262 4.81 -10.42 36.12
N ASN A 263 3.67 -10.92 35.62
CA ASN A 263 2.40 -10.21 35.67
C ASN A 263 2.50 -8.84 34.98
N ASN A 264 3.31 -8.72 33.94
CA ASN A 264 3.47 -7.51 33.13
C ASN A 264 2.60 -7.56 31.87
N LEU A 265 2.46 -6.45 31.14
CA LEU A 265 1.82 -6.46 29.83
C LEU A 265 2.65 -7.30 28.84
N SER A 266 3.98 -7.27 28.97
CA SER A 266 4.93 -8.10 28.21
C SER A 266 4.62 -9.60 28.31
N ASP A 267 4.35 -10.09 29.52
CA ASP A 267 4.01 -11.50 29.78
C ASP A 267 2.67 -11.88 29.14
N ILE A 268 1.66 -11.03 29.28
CA ILE A 268 0.32 -11.28 28.74
C ILE A 268 0.37 -11.29 27.20
N ALA A 269 1.09 -10.33 26.60
CA ALA A 269 1.28 -10.28 25.16
C ALA A 269 2.04 -11.52 24.65
N MET A 270 3.14 -11.91 25.33
CA MET A 270 3.87 -13.13 25.00
C MET A 270 2.99 -14.38 25.16
N TYR A 271 2.12 -14.42 26.19
CA TYR A 271 1.24 -15.55 26.45
C TYR A 271 0.29 -15.87 25.30
N TYR A 272 -0.31 -14.82 24.73
CA TYR A 272 -1.25 -14.94 23.61
C TYR A 272 -0.56 -14.93 22.24
N TRP A 273 0.74 -14.61 22.18
CA TRP A 273 1.54 -14.72 20.96
C TRP A 273 2.17 -16.12 20.82
N ASN A 274 2.80 -16.66 21.86
CA ASN A 274 3.57 -17.91 21.79
C ASN A 274 2.74 -19.20 21.97
N ARG A 275 1.41 -19.12 21.82
CA ARG A 275 0.48 -20.25 21.93
C ARG A 275 -0.53 -20.23 20.80
N ASP A 276 -0.89 -21.42 20.34
CA ASP A 276 -2.04 -21.63 19.45
C ASP A 276 -3.35 -21.38 20.23
N LEU A 277 -4.05 -20.30 19.87
CA LEU A 277 -5.31 -19.90 20.49
C LEU A 277 -6.50 -20.73 20.01
N ARG A 278 -6.35 -21.53 18.96
CA ARG A 278 -7.39 -22.33 18.31
C ARG A 278 -6.85 -23.68 17.85
N THR A 279 -6.51 -24.53 18.82
CA THR A 279 -6.02 -25.91 18.57
C THR A 279 -7.02 -26.81 17.81
N ASP A 280 -8.25 -26.36 17.60
CA ASP A 280 -9.28 -27.01 16.80
C ASP A 280 -9.28 -26.56 15.31
N LEU A 281 -8.39 -25.64 14.94
CA LEU A 281 -8.16 -25.17 13.58
C LEU A 281 -6.76 -25.54 13.10
N ASP A 282 -6.60 -25.65 11.79
CA ASP A 282 -5.28 -25.76 11.21
C ASP A 282 -4.51 -24.43 11.35
N ASN A 283 -3.22 -24.54 11.67
CA ASN A 283 -2.34 -23.38 11.81
C ASN A 283 -1.87 -22.90 10.43
N LEU A 284 -2.71 -22.08 9.80
CA LEU A 284 -2.51 -21.50 8.46
C LEU A 284 -2.52 -19.97 8.45
N VAL A 285 -2.21 -19.33 9.58
CA VAL A 285 -2.07 -17.87 9.63
C VAL A 285 -0.86 -17.46 8.79
N PRO A 286 -0.98 -16.53 7.83
CA PRO A 286 0.17 -16.11 7.01
C PRO A 286 1.27 -15.49 7.86
N THR A 287 2.53 -15.83 7.59
CA THR A 287 3.69 -15.27 8.30
C THR A 287 4.36 -14.16 7.50
N ASP A 288 5.14 -13.31 8.16
CA ASP A 288 6.02 -12.33 7.52
C ASP A 288 7.39 -12.27 8.22
N SER A 289 8.25 -11.33 7.83
CA SER A 289 9.59 -11.19 8.41
C SER A 289 9.60 -10.73 9.87
N VAL A 290 8.52 -10.08 10.31
CA VAL A 290 8.36 -9.55 11.68
C VAL A 290 7.65 -10.58 12.55
N ASP A 291 6.57 -11.18 12.05
CA ASP A 291 5.79 -12.18 12.75
C ASP A 291 5.78 -13.54 12.02
N LYS A 292 6.52 -14.49 12.59
CA LYS A 292 6.66 -15.85 12.08
C LYS A 292 5.58 -16.80 12.62
N ALA A 293 4.57 -16.28 13.32
CA ALA A 293 3.53 -17.10 13.92
C ALA A 293 2.51 -17.57 12.88
N PHE A 294 2.63 -18.83 12.46
CA PHE A 294 1.69 -19.48 11.54
C PHE A 294 0.41 -19.99 12.22
N TRP A 295 0.30 -19.86 13.54
CA TRP A 295 -0.83 -20.30 14.35
C TRP A 295 -1.78 -19.16 14.69
N GLN A 296 -2.98 -19.46 15.21
CA GLN A 296 -3.87 -18.40 15.69
C GLN A 296 -3.27 -17.73 16.95
N HIS A 297 -2.94 -16.44 16.88
CA HIS A 297 -2.22 -15.69 17.93
C HIS A 297 -2.66 -14.22 18.01
N MET A 298 -2.27 -13.51 19.07
CA MET A 298 -2.57 -12.07 19.24
C MET A 298 -1.31 -11.20 19.13
N VAL A 299 -1.35 -10.23 18.21
CA VAL A 299 -0.35 -9.15 18.06
C VAL A 299 -0.82 -7.89 18.79
N VAL A 300 0.07 -7.19 19.50
CA VAL A 300 -0.27 -6.01 20.32
C VAL A 300 0.41 -4.75 19.80
N PHE A 301 -0.39 -3.72 19.56
CA PHE A 301 0.08 -2.37 19.28
C PHE A 301 -0.15 -1.47 20.50
N GLY A 302 0.93 -0.95 21.08
CA GLY A 302 0.89 -0.11 22.28
C GLY A 302 0.89 1.38 21.96
N ILE A 303 -0.01 2.16 22.55
CA ILE A 303 -0.11 3.60 22.31
C ILE A 303 -0.14 4.40 23.62
N GLY A 304 0.85 5.28 23.80
CA GLY A 304 0.87 6.30 24.84
C GLY A 304 0.35 7.66 24.35
N LEU A 305 -0.54 8.31 25.10
CA LEU A 305 -0.99 9.68 24.82
C LEU A 305 -0.39 10.65 25.83
N GLY A 306 0.65 11.37 25.42
CA GLY A 306 1.36 12.36 26.24
C GLY A 306 2.10 11.77 27.44
N VAL A 307 2.49 10.49 27.35
CA VAL A 307 3.24 9.75 28.40
C VAL A 307 4.38 8.97 27.76
N THR A 308 5.56 9.05 28.34
CA THR A 308 6.76 8.40 27.81
C THR A 308 7.40 7.50 28.85
N GLY A 309 7.98 6.40 28.39
CA GLY A 309 8.83 5.53 29.20
C GLY A 309 10.26 6.06 29.29
N SER A 310 11.12 5.29 29.95
CA SER A 310 12.56 5.55 30.05
C SER A 310 13.38 4.86 28.96
N ILE A 311 12.83 3.85 28.30
CA ILE A 311 13.44 3.12 27.20
C ILE A 311 13.04 3.80 25.88
N SER A 312 14.05 4.06 25.04
CA SER A 312 13.86 4.55 23.67
C SER A 312 13.23 3.44 22.81
N PRO A 313 12.07 3.67 22.16
CA PRO A 313 11.50 2.70 21.23
C PRO A 313 12.45 2.30 20.11
N ASN A 314 13.25 3.24 19.59
CA ASN A 314 14.23 2.95 18.54
C ASN A 314 15.31 1.99 19.02
N ASP A 315 15.80 2.19 20.24
CA ASP A 315 16.82 1.32 20.83
C ASP A 315 16.23 -0.07 21.05
N ALA A 316 14.96 -0.14 21.45
CA ALA A 316 14.28 -1.40 21.69
C ALA A 316 14.04 -2.20 20.40
N TRP A 317 13.66 -1.54 19.31
CA TRP A 317 13.53 -2.18 18.00
C TRP A 317 14.89 -2.54 17.39
N THR A 318 15.93 -1.72 17.60
CA THR A 318 17.31 -2.07 17.22
C THR A 318 17.77 -3.33 17.95
N ALA A 319 17.40 -3.49 19.22
CA ALA A 319 17.71 -4.67 20.00
C ALA A 319 17.02 -5.94 19.47
N VAL A 320 15.79 -5.81 18.94
CA VAL A 320 15.08 -6.91 18.26
C VAL A 320 15.87 -7.37 17.02
N GLU A 321 16.42 -6.45 16.25
CA GLU A 321 17.18 -6.77 15.03
C GLU A 321 18.51 -7.46 15.31
N ASN A 322 19.25 -7.00 16.33
CA ASN A 322 20.61 -7.47 16.61
C ASN A 322 20.69 -8.50 17.76
N GLY A 323 19.57 -8.80 18.41
CA GLY A 323 19.49 -9.72 19.56
C GLY A 323 20.17 -9.21 20.84
N SER A 324 20.38 -7.90 20.98
CA SER A 324 20.96 -7.33 22.20
C SER A 324 19.96 -7.29 23.36
N ALA A 325 20.49 -7.32 24.58
CA ALA A 325 19.70 -7.26 25.80
C ALA A 325 19.24 -5.83 26.11
N ILE A 326 18.00 -5.70 26.60
CA ILE A 326 17.47 -4.48 27.21
C ILE A 326 17.29 -4.74 28.70
N ALA A 327 17.74 -3.79 29.52
CA ALA A 327 17.44 -3.80 30.95
C ALA A 327 16.03 -3.24 31.17
N TRP A 328 15.01 -4.07 31.01
CA TRP A 328 13.62 -3.67 31.20
C TRP A 328 13.37 -3.17 32.64
N PRO A 329 12.85 -1.95 32.82
CA PRO A 329 12.66 -1.37 34.15
C PRO A 329 11.61 -2.13 34.98
N ASP A 330 11.88 -2.27 36.28
CA ASP A 330 10.92 -2.86 37.24
C ASP A 330 9.63 -2.03 37.35
N THR A 331 8.47 -2.66 37.12
CA THR A 331 7.13 -2.03 37.10
C THR A 331 6.42 -1.99 38.46
N GLY A 332 6.94 -2.72 39.45
CA GLY A 332 6.34 -2.98 40.76
C GLY A 332 7.03 -2.28 41.93
N SER A 333 8.30 -1.89 41.79
CA SER A 333 9.11 -1.31 42.87
C SER A 333 9.16 0.23 42.83
N THR A 334 8.75 0.89 43.92
CA THR A 334 9.01 2.33 44.16
C THR A 334 10.42 2.60 44.68
N SER A 335 11.13 1.56 45.14
CA SER A 335 12.49 1.64 45.69
C SER A 335 13.59 1.79 44.65
N SER A 336 13.31 1.50 43.37
CA SER A 336 14.28 1.55 42.26
C SER A 336 14.35 2.90 41.56
N GLY A 337 13.52 3.89 41.95
CA GLY A 337 13.42 5.18 41.27
C GLY A 337 12.62 5.16 39.95
N ASN A 338 12.24 3.98 39.47
CA ASN A 338 11.47 3.78 38.24
C ASN A 338 10.00 4.24 38.36
N CYS A 339 9.48 4.30 39.59
CA CYS A 339 8.12 4.72 39.89
C CYS A 339 8.11 5.64 41.13
N THR A 340 7.59 6.85 40.96
CA THR A 340 7.47 7.86 42.01
C THR A 340 5.99 8.20 42.23
N GLY A 341 5.41 7.68 43.31
CA GLY A 341 4.00 7.88 43.61
C GLY A 341 3.09 7.26 42.53
N SER A 342 2.23 8.08 41.90
CA SER A 342 1.36 7.66 40.80
C SER A 342 2.03 7.69 39.41
N GLU A 343 3.23 8.27 39.31
CA GLU A 343 3.99 8.34 38.06
C GLU A 343 4.97 7.17 37.96
N CYS A 344 4.90 6.40 36.88
CA CYS A 344 5.66 5.14 36.77
C CYS A 344 6.04 4.87 35.30
N PRO A 345 7.04 5.60 34.75
CA PRO A 345 7.52 5.45 33.36
C PRO A 345 7.78 4.00 32.94
N ALA A 346 8.26 3.15 33.86
CA ALA A 346 8.44 1.71 33.64
C ALA A 346 7.19 0.99 33.10
N ARG A 347 5.99 1.49 33.40
CA ARG A 347 4.72 0.92 32.91
C ARG A 347 4.40 1.30 31.46
N ILE A 348 5.01 2.35 30.94
CA ILE A 348 5.00 2.65 29.50
C ILE A 348 6.08 1.83 28.80
N ASP A 349 7.24 1.63 29.44
CA ASP A 349 8.26 0.69 28.94
C ASP A 349 7.71 -0.74 28.82
N ASP A 350 6.89 -1.17 29.78
CA ASP A 350 6.15 -2.44 29.73
C ASP A 350 5.12 -2.51 28.57
N LEU A 351 4.47 -1.39 28.23
CA LEU A 351 3.58 -1.33 27.06
C LEU A 351 4.37 -1.45 25.74
N LEU A 352 5.57 -0.87 25.66
CA LEU A 352 6.50 -1.05 24.55
C LEU A 352 7.00 -2.51 24.50
N HIS A 353 7.35 -3.09 25.65
CA HIS A 353 7.79 -4.48 25.75
C HIS A 353 6.70 -5.46 25.33
N ALA A 354 5.43 -5.21 25.67
CA ALA A 354 4.27 -5.97 25.18
C ALA A 354 4.14 -5.95 23.65
N ALA A 355 4.37 -4.79 23.02
CA ALA A 355 4.39 -4.68 21.58
C ALA A 355 5.52 -5.52 20.96
N ILE A 356 6.72 -5.47 21.54
CA ILE A 356 7.88 -6.28 21.11
C ILE A 356 7.60 -7.78 21.26
N ASN A 357 7.10 -8.20 22.42
CA ASN A 357 6.86 -9.61 22.75
C ASN A 357 5.83 -10.27 21.83
N SER A 358 4.87 -9.50 21.32
CA SER A 358 3.85 -9.96 20.38
C SER A 358 4.11 -9.58 18.93
N ARG A 359 5.31 -9.05 18.61
CA ARG A 359 5.71 -8.63 17.26
C ARG A 359 4.86 -7.51 16.65
N GLY A 360 4.22 -6.68 17.46
CA GLY A 360 3.41 -5.54 17.02
C GLY A 360 4.23 -4.25 16.86
N GLY A 361 3.67 -3.13 17.32
CA GLY A 361 4.28 -1.80 17.18
C GLY A 361 3.94 -0.88 18.34
N PHE A 362 4.71 0.21 18.48
CA PHE A 362 4.55 1.13 19.60
C PHE A 362 4.81 2.57 19.17
N PHE A 363 3.99 3.50 19.66
CA PHE A 363 4.34 4.92 19.66
C PHE A 363 3.78 5.64 20.89
N SER A 364 4.36 6.80 21.17
CA SER A 364 3.77 7.76 22.09
C SER A 364 3.75 9.15 21.46
N ALA A 365 2.59 9.79 21.50
CA ALA A 365 2.38 11.12 20.93
C ALA A 365 1.70 12.03 21.94
N ALA A 366 2.18 13.26 22.05
CA ALA A 366 1.55 14.31 22.87
C ALA A 366 0.64 15.23 22.05
N GLU A 367 0.91 15.34 20.74
CA GLU A 367 0.19 16.20 19.82
C GLU A 367 -0.92 15.43 19.07
N PRO A 368 -2.14 15.98 18.93
CA PRO A 368 -3.26 15.26 18.32
C PRO A 368 -3.04 14.85 16.87
N ASP A 369 -2.38 15.69 16.06
CA ASP A 369 -2.11 15.40 14.66
C ASP A 369 -1.09 14.25 14.54
N THR A 370 0.02 14.32 15.29
CA THR A 370 1.00 13.22 15.36
C THR A 370 0.37 11.92 15.86
N PHE A 371 -0.52 11.99 16.85
CA PHE A 371 -1.26 10.83 17.35
C PHE A 371 -2.16 10.22 16.26
N ALA A 372 -2.89 11.05 15.51
CA ALA A 372 -3.76 10.60 14.42
C ALA A 372 -2.93 9.97 13.29
N ASP A 373 -1.83 10.61 12.88
CA ASP A 373 -0.95 10.15 11.82
C ASP A 373 -0.26 8.83 12.18
N GLN A 374 0.27 8.70 13.39
CA GLN A 374 0.91 7.46 13.84
C GLN A 374 -0.10 6.32 14.03
N LEU A 375 -1.34 6.62 14.48
CA LEU A 375 -2.39 5.61 14.55
C LEU A 375 -2.85 5.17 13.15
N ALA A 376 -2.95 6.09 12.20
CA ALA A 376 -3.21 5.76 10.80
C ALA A 376 -2.09 4.88 10.23
N GLY A 377 -0.83 5.20 10.54
CA GLY A 377 0.33 4.38 10.19
C GLY A 377 0.32 2.98 10.81
N ILE A 378 -0.16 2.82 12.05
CA ILE A 378 -0.38 1.48 12.64
C ILE A 378 -1.46 0.71 11.87
N LEU A 379 -2.57 1.37 11.52
CA LEU A 379 -3.64 0.71 10.76
C LEU A 379 -3.15 0.34 9.35
N GLU A 380 -2.31 1.18 8.75
CA GLU A 380 -1.63 0.89 7.49
C GLU A 380 -0.64 -0.26 7.62
N ASP A 381 0.17 -0.34 8.69
CA ASP A 381 1.04 -1.50 8.98
C ASP A 381 0.19 -2.78 9.11
N ILE A 382 -0.91 -2.73 9.87
CA ILE A 382 -1.84 -3.86 9.98
C ILE A 382 -2.37 -4.28 8.61
N VAL A 383 -2.89 -3.36 7.80
CA VAL A 383 -3.37 -3.63 6.43
C VAL A 383 -2.22 -4.13 5.53
N THR A 384 -1.01 -3.62 5.71
CA THR A 384 0.19 -3.97 4.95
C THR A 384 0.69 -5.38 5.28
N ARG A 385 0.58 -5.80 6.54
CA ARG A 385 0.86 -7.18 6.97
C ARG A 385 -0.17 -8.16 6.43
N GLU A 386 -1.39 -7.72 6.14
CA GLU A 386 -2.35 -8.50 5.33
C GLU A 386 -1.97 -8.49 3.84
N ASN A 387 -1.49 -7.36 3.32
CA ASN A 387 -1.17 -7.13 1.91
C ASN A 387 0.26 -7.52 1.50
N SER A 388 1.05 -8.13 2.39
CA SER A 388 2.32 -8.78 2.05
C SER A 388 2.02 -10.09 1.30
N SER A 389 1.32 -10.01 0.16
CA SER A 389 0.94 -11.13 -0.70
C SER A 389 0.35 -10.63 -2.03
N ALA A 390 1.12 -10.80 -3.11
CA ALA A 390 0.72 -10.82 -4.53
C ALA A 390 0.14 -9.53 -5.14
N ALA A 391 0.94 -8.82 -5.94
CA ALA A 391 0.44 -7.68 -6.71
C ALA A 391 0.11 -8.05 -8.18
N SER A 392 0.62 -9.19 -8.68
CA SER A 392 0.30 -9.68 -10.03
C SER A 392 0.62 -11.16 -10.24
N LEU A 393 -0.14 -11.80 -11.14
CA LEU A 393 0.02 -13.21 -11.55
C LEU A 393 0.17 -13.31 -13.07
N ALA A 394 1.18 -14.05 -13.53
CA ALA A 394 1.37 -14.44 -14.92
C ALA A 394 1.41 -15.96 -15.08
N THR A 395 1.03 -16.46 -16.25
CA THR A 395 1.04 -17.90 -16.55
C THR A 395 1.80 -18.18 -17.84
N ASN A 396 2.49 -19.32 -17.92
CA ASN A 396 3.20 -19.73 -19.14
C ASN A 396 2.29 -20.40 -20.21
N SER A 397 1.01 -20.62 -19.91
CA SER A 397 0.06 -21.31 -20.79
C SER A 397 -1.38 -20.85 -20.57
N THR A 398 -2.14 -20.76 -21.65
CA THR A 398 -3.60 -20.52 -21.63
C THR A 398 -4.43 -21.79 -21.40
N LYS A 399 -3.76 -22.95 -21.26
CA LYS A 399 -4.35 -24.26 -20.95
C LYS A 399 -3.55 -24.95 -19.85
N LEU A 400 -4.23 -25.47 -18.84
CA LEU A 400 -3.62 -26.28 -17.79
C LEU A 400 -3.10 -27.60 -18.38
N ASP A 401 -1.80 -27.86 -18.25
CA ASP A 401 -1.11 -29.08 -18.70
C ASP A 401 0.04 -29.42 -17.72
N THR A 402 0.63 -30.61 -17.86
CA THR A 402 1.86 -30.98 -17.14
C THR A 402 2.99 -29.98 -17.45
N GLY A 403 3.48 -29.26 -16.43
CA GLY A 403 4.54 -28.25 -16.57
C GLY A 403 4.05 -26.80 -16.67
N THR A 404 2.75 -26.53 -16.47
CA THR A 404 2.26 -25.16 -16.28
C THR A 404 2.83 -24.56 -15.00
N SER A 405 3.33 -23.32 -15.08
CA SER A 405 3.84 -22.57 -13.94
C SER A 405 3.07 -21.27 -13.77
N ILE A 406 2.82 -20.89 -12.52
CA ILE A 406 2.37 -19.55 -12.15
C ILE A 406 3.61 -18.74 -11.76
N PHE A 407 3.69 -17.52 -12.26
CA PHE A 407 4.68 -16.54 -11.81
C PHE A 407 3.96 -15.46 -11.03
N GLN A 408 4.40 -15.22 -9.81
CA GLN A 408 3.81 -14.27 -8.90
C GLN A 408 4.83 -13.19 -8.59
N ALA A 409 4.49 -11.94 -8.87
CA ALA A 409 5.28 -10.82 -8.39
C ALA A 409 4.73 -10.34 -7.05
N THR A 410 5.63 -10.03 -6.13
CA THR A 410 5.33 -9.53 -4.80
C THR A 410 6.25 -8.38 -4.43
N PHE A 411 5.85 -7.63 -3.41
CA PHE A 411 6.68 -6.61 -2.80
C PHE A 411 6.58 -6.66 -1.28
N ASN A 412 7.56 -6.05 -0.62
CA ASN A 412 7.57 -5.79 0.81
C ASN A 412 7.71 -4.28 1.01
N SER A 413 6.66 -3.61 1.50
CA SER A 413 6.66 -2.15 1.72
C SER A 413 7.42 -1.70 2.96
N SER A 414 7.85 -2.60 3.85
CA SER A 414 8.73 -2.22 4.96
C SER A 414 10.12 -1.81 4.48
N ASN A 415 10.58 -2.39 3.36
CA ASN A 415 11.93 -2.18 2.84
C ASN A 415 12.01 -1.98 1.33
N TRP A 416 10.86 -1.95 0.66
CA TRP A 416 10.67 -1.75 -0.78
C TRP A 416 11.47 -2.75 -1.64
N THR A 417 11.54 -4.00 -1.18
CA THR A 417 12.10 -5.11 -1.95
C THR A 417 11.02 -5.84 -2.72
N GLY A 418 11.33 -6.30 -3.92
CA GLY A 418 10.45 -7.13 -4.74
C GLY A 418 10.90 -8.57 -4.80
N GLN A 419 9.97 -9.45 -5.13
CA GLN A 419 10.24 -10.86 -5.39
C GLN A 419 9.40 -11.32 -6.57
N LEU A 420 9.97 -12.21 -7.38
CA LEU A 420 9.27 -12.95 -8.41
C LEU A 420 9.43 -14.43 -8.09
N ILE A 421 8.31 -15.12 -7.94
CA ILE A 421 8.26 -16.52 -7.51
C ILE A 421 7.58 -17.34 -8.60
N SER A 422 8.16 -18.47 -8.97
CA SER A 422 7.51 -19.47 -9.81
C SER A 422 6.97 -20.60 -8.97
N TYR A 423 5.72 -20.97 -9.18
CA TYR A 423 5.10 -22.16 -8.59
C TYR A 423 4.75 -23.18 -9.67
N ALA A 424 4.93 -24.46 -9.37
CA ALA A 424 4.37 -25.52 -10.18
C ALA A 424 2.86 -25.63 -9.95
N LEU A 425 2.08 -25.77 -11.02
CA LEU A 425 0.68 -26.15 -10.91
C LEU A 425 0.55 -27.68 -11.02
N ASP A 426 -0.13 -28.29 -10.05
CA ASP A 426 -0.49 -29.70 -10.12
C ASP A 426 -1.79 -29.87 -10.95
N PRO A 427 -1.74 -30.48 -12.14
CA PRO A 427 -2.91 -30.62 -13.01
C PRO A 427 -3.92 -31.69 -12.52
N VAL A 428 -3.59 -32.48 -11.50
CA VAL A 428 -4.43 -33.55 -10.95
C VAL A 428 -5.24 -33.07 -9.75
N TYR A 429 -4.66 -32.23 -8.88
CA TYR A 429 -5.31 -31.76 -7.65
C TYR A 429 -5.80 -30.32 -7.69
N ASN A 430 -5.52 -29.56 -8.76
CA ASN A 430 -5.91 -28.15 -8.92
C ASN A 430 -5.39 -27.26 -7.76
N THR A 431 -4.22 -27.61 -7.22
CA THR A 431 -3.53 -26.91 -6.13
C THR A 431 -2.20 -26.33 -6.61
N VAL A 432 -1.78 -25.21 -6.01
CA VAL A 432 -0.44 -24.64 -6.20
C VAL A 432 0.56 -25.48 -5.41
N GLY A 433 1.59 -25.99 -6.08
CA GLY A 433 2.68 -26.74 -5.44
C GLY A 433 3.76 -25.84 -4.84
N ALA A 434 4.87 -26.42 -4.39
CA ALA A 434 6.03 -25.67 -3.91
C ALA A 434 6.60 -24.73 -4.99
N ALA A 435 7.31 -23.69 -4.54
CA ALA A 435 8.01 -22.78 -5.45
C ALA A 435 9.11 -23.55 -6.23
N ASN A 436 9.12 -23.41 -7.56
CA ASN A 436 10.20 -23.89 -8.43
C ASN A 436 11.48 -23.06 -8.25
N TRP A 437 11.31 -21.75 -8.09
CA TRP A 437 12.37 -20.79 -7.82
C TRP A 437 11.78 -19.49 -7.28
N ASP A 438 12.60 -18.73 -6.56
CA ASP A 438 12.33 -17.39 -6.07
C ASP A 438 13.54 -16.49 -6.39
N THR A 439 13.32 -15.31 -6.99
CA THR A 439 14.38 -14.34 -7.26
C THR A 439 15.05 -13.79 -6.01
N SER A 440 14.44 -13.96 -4.84
CA SER A 440 15.01 -13.62 -3.56
C SER A 440 15.96 -14.69 -3.00
N SER A 441 16.21 -15.77 -3.75
CA SER A 441 17.30 -16.72 -3.47
C SER A 441 18.67 -16.22 -3.98
N ALA A 442 19.76 -16.73 -3.41
CA ALA A 442 21.11 -16.42 -3.83
C ALA A 442 21.35 -16.71 -5.33
N GLY A 443 22.09 -15.82 -6.02
CA GLY A 443 22.55 -16.04 -7.40
C GLY A 443 21.50 -15.83 -8.49
N LYS A 444 20.30 -15.33 -8.16
CA LYS A 444 19.25 -15.01 -9.15
C LYS A 444 19.47 -13.68 -9.85
N ILE A 445 20.01 -12.70 -9.14
CA ILE A 445 20.53 -11.46 -9.73
C ILE A 445 22.05 -11.61 -9.89
N PRO A 446 22.61 -11.50 -11.10
CA PRO A 446 24.05 -11.59 -11.33
C PRO A 446 24.85 -10.53 -10.55
N ALA A 447 26.08 -10.87 -10.19
CA ALA A 447 27.02 -9.94 -9.59
C ALA A 447 27.31 -8.74 -10.53
N VAL A 448 27.64 -7.58 -9.96
CA VAL A 448 27.77 -6.28 -10.66
C VAL A 448 28.58 -6.34 -11.95
N ASP A 449 29.70 -7.07 -11.95
CA ASP A 449 30.60 -7.18 -13.11
C ASP A 449 30.07 -8.09 -14.22
N SER A 450 29.17 -9.01 -13.89
CA SER A 450 28.51 -9.94 -14.83
C SER A 450 27.09 -9.51 -15.18
N ARG A 451 26.55 -8.49 -14.51
CA ARG A 451 25.17 -8.03 -14.70
C ARG A 451 25.04 -7.17 -15.95
N THR A 452 24.18 -7.60 -16.87
CA THR A 452 23.90 -6.91 -18.13
C THR A 452 22.78 -5.88 -17.94
N ILE A 453 23.13 -4.60 -17.95
CA ILE A 453 22.15 -3.50 -17.80
C ILE A 453 22.38 -2.52 -18.95
N TYR A 454 21.33 -2.27 -19.72
CA TYR A 454 21.31 -1.28 -20.80
C TYR A 454 20.26 -0.21 -20.51
N GLY A 455 20.39 0.96 -21.13
CA GLY A 455 19.42 2.02 -20.93
C GLY A 455 19.54 3.14 -21.93
N MET A 456 18.74 4.18 -21.69
CA MET A 456 18.74 5.41 -22.47
C MET A 456 19.26 6.56 -21.61
N ILE A 457 20.22 7.34 -22.13
CA ILE A 457 20.63 8.62 -21.55
C ILE A 457 20.46 9.69 -22.62
N GLY A 458 19.46 10.56 -22.44
CA GLY A 458 18.95 11.39 -23.51
C GLY A 458 18.43 10.52 -24.66
N SER A 459 18.96 10.73 -25.86
CA SER A 459 18.67 9.89 -27.05
C SER A 459 19.69 8.76 -27.27
N GLY A 460 20.72 8.66 -26.42
CA GLY A 460 21.77 7.65 -26.56
C GLY A 460 21.38 6.33 -25.90
N LYS A 461 21.47 5.24 -26.67
CA LYS A 461 21.39 3.86 -26.17
C LYS A 461 22.75 3.48 -25.62
N VAL A 462 22.83 2.99 -24.38
CA VAL A 462 24.10 2.71 -23.71
C VAL A 462 24.05 1.46 -22.86
N GLU A 463 25.19 0.80 -22.70
CA GLU A 463 25.42 -0.04 -21.53
C GLU A 463 25.48 0.87 -20.28
N PHE A 464 24.68 0.56 -19.26
CA PHE A 464 24.56 1.36 -18.04
C PHE A 464 25.73 1.07 -17.08
N LYS A 465 26.95 1.35 -17.53
CA LYS A 465 28.21 1.12 -16.83
C LYS A 465 29.09 2.36 -16.99
N TRP A 466 29.56 2.94 -15.88
CA TRP A 466 30.23 4.26 -15.90
C TRP A 466 31.38 4.36 -16.91
N SER A 467 32.20 3.30 -17.01
CA SER A 467 33.32 3.21 -17.95
C SER A 467 32.91 3.11 -19.43
N ALA A 468 31.67 2.72 -19.72
CA ALA A 468 31.12 2.64 -21.07
C ALA A 468 30.46 3.97 -21.51
N LEU A 469 30.26 4.91 -20.58
CA LEU A 469 29.61 6.19 -20.87
C LEU A 469 30.60 7.21 -21.45
N THR A 470 30.10 8.04 -22.38
CA THR A 470 30.83 9.22 -22.85
C THR A 470 30.90 10.31 -21.76
N ALA A 471 31.86 11.22 -21.86
CA ALA A 471 31.98 12.35 -20.93
C ALA A 471 30.71 13.22 -20.86
N ALA A 472 29.98 13.37 -21.98
CA ALA A 472 28.72 14.10 -22.02
C ALA A 472 27.62 13.38 -21.22
N GLN A 473 27.51 12.05 -21.37
CA GLN A 473 26.53 11.24 -20.62
C GLN A 473 26.85 11.21 -19.12
N GLN A 474 28.13 11.06 -18.74
CA GLN A 474 28.56 11.17 -17.34
C GLN A 474 28.20 12.54 -16.76
N THR A 475 28.36 13.62 -17.54
CA THR A 475 27.95 14.97 -17.12
C THR A 475 26.43 15.05 -16.91
N THR A 476 25.63 14.47 -17.80
CA THR A 476 24.17 14.39 -17.65
C THR A 476 23.77 13.63 -16.38
N LEU A 477 24.36 12.46 -16.13
CA LEU A 477 24.06 11.65 -14.93
C LEU A 477 24.47 12.37 -13.65
N ASN A 478 25.66 12.97 -13.61
CA ASN A 478 26.09 13.78 -12.46
C ASN A 478 25.15 14.95 -12.19
N GLY A 479 24.62 15.60 -13.24
CA GLY A 479 23.62 16.67 -13.10
C GLY A 479 22.29 16.21 -12.47
N LEU A 480 22.00 14.90 -12.51
CA LEU A 480 20.85 14.26 -11.86
C LEU A 480 21.21 13.65 -10.49
N GLY A 481 22.44 13.85 -10.01
CA GLY A 481 22.93 13.25 -8.77
C GLY A 481 23.34 11.78 -8.87
N ILE A 482 23.42 11.24 -10.09
CA ILE A 482 23.86 9.86 -10.34
C ILE A 482 25.37 9.88 -10.59
N THR A 483 26.15 9.74 -9.51
CA THR A 483 27.61 9.59 -9.58
C THR A 483 28.00 8.17 -9.98
N GLU A 484 29.30 7.89 -10.16
CA GLU A 484 29.79 6.53 -10.40
C GLU A 484 29.40 5.57 -9.27
N GLU A 485 29.50 6.03 -8.02
CA GLU A 485 29.13 5.25 -6.84
C GLU A 485 27.63 4.93 -6.82
N VAL A 486 26.77 5.92 -7.12
CA VAL A 486 25.32 5.72 -7.19
C VAL A 486 24.96 4.79 -8.34
N LEU A 487 25.58 4.94 -9.50
CA LEU A 487 25.37 4.05 -10.64
C LEU A 487 25.76 2.62 -10.27
N ASN A 488 26.93 2.41 -9.67
CA ASN A 488 27.37 1.08 -9.26
C ASN A 488 26.45 0.49 -8.19
N TRP A 489 25.95 1.31 -7.26
CA TRP A 489 24.96 0.87 -6.27
C TRP A 489 23.67 0.36 -6.92
N VAL A 490 23.12 1.10 -7.89
CA VAL A 490 21.94 0.67 -8.68
C VAL A 490 22.22 -0.65 -9.42
N ARG A 491 23.44 -0.83 -9.95
CA ARG A 491 23.83 -2.09 -10.58
C ARG A 491 23.93 -3.26 -9.59
N GLY A 492 24.06 -3.01 -8.29
CA GLY A 492 24.16 -4.06 -7.26
C GLY A 492 25.36 -3.93 -6.32
N ASP A 493 26.22 -2.92 -6.48
CA ASP A 493 27.44 -2.77 -5.67
C ASP A 493 27.09 -2.30 -4.26
N GLN A 494 27.64 -2.99 -3.26
CA GLN A 494 27.38 -2.75 -1.85
C GLN A 494 28.55 -2.02 -1.17
N SER A 495 29.67 -1.82 -1.88
CA SER A 495 30.91 -1.28 -1.30
C SER A 495 30.74 0.10 -0.66
N GLN A 496 29.79 0.90 -1.14
CA GLN A 496 29.50 2.25 -0.65
C GLN A 496 28.26 2.33 0.26
N GLU A 497 27.71 1.19 0.70
CA GLU A 497 26.61 1.18 1.67
C GLU A 497 27.11 1.51 3.08
N MET A 498 26.27 2.15 3.91
CA MET A 498 26.63 2.57 5.28
C MET A 498 27.14 1.42 6.14
N GLN A 499 26.59 0.22 6.00
CA GLN A 499 27.05 -0.98 6.71
C GLN A 499 28.49 -1.37 6.39
N ASN A 500 29.00 -0.96 5.23
CA ASN A 500 30.37 -1.16 4.77
C ASN A 500 31.25 0.10 4.95
N GLY A 501 30.76 1.11 5.67
CA GLY A 501 31.47 2.37 5.93
C GLY A 501 31.32 3.43 4.83
N GLY A 502 30.40 3.24 3.88
CA GLY A 502 30.08 4.22 2.84
C GLY A 502 28.95 5.19 3.22
N ALA A 503 28.42 5.92 2.23
CA ALA A 503 27.40 6.97 2.41
C ALA A 503 26.02 6.62 1.82
N LEU A 504 25.89 5.47 1.14
CA LEU A 504 24.66 5.06 0.47
C LEU A 504 23.79 4.18 1.39
N ARG A 505 22.48 4.18 1.13
CA ARG A 505 21.50 3.40 1.87
C ARG A 505 21.84 1.90 1.86
N ASN A 506 21.61 1.24 3.00
CA ASN A 506 21.72 -0.22 3.11
C ASN A 506 20.54 -0.91 2.41
N ARG A 507 20.82 -2.02 1.73
CA ARG A 507 19.79 -2.96 1.26
C ARG A 507 19.57 -4.08 2.27
N GLN A 508 18.41 -4.73 2.20
CA GLN A 508 18.11 -5.87 3.07
C GLN A 508 19.10 -7.02 2.78
N ILE A 509 19.80 -7.48 3.81
CA ILE A 509 20.61 -8.70 3.76
C ILE A 509 19.75 -9.89 4.21
N VAL A 510 19.83 -10.98 3.46
CA VAL A 510 19.31 -12.29 3.87
C VAL A 510 20.40 -12.99 4.70
N THR A 511 20.13 -13.12 5.99
CA THR A 511 21.07 -13.70 6.97
C THR A 511 20.67 -15.10 7.43
N ALA A 512 19.52 -15.60 6.99
CA ALA A 512 19.00 -16.92 7.33
C ALA A 512 18.28 -17.56 6.14
N ASP A 513 18.25 -18.90 6.12
CA ASP A 513 17.50 -19.68 5.12
C ASP A 513 15.97 -19.57 5.35
N GLU A 514 15.19 -20.17 4.44
CA GLU A 514 13.72 -20.22 4.50
C GLU A 514 13.17 -20.87 5.78
N ASN A 515 13.97 -21.69 6.46
CA ASN A 515 13.63 -22.34 7.73
C ASN A 515 14.10 -21.53 8.96
N GLY A 516 14.72 -20.36 8.73
CA GLY A 516 15.23 -19.47 9.77
C GLY A 516 16.60 -19.84 10.34
N ASN A 517 17.33 -20.79 9.72
CA ASN A 517 18.69 -21.12 10.14
C ASN A 517 19.67 -20.05 9.64
N PRO A 518 20.60 -19.54 10.48
CA PRO A 518 21.59 -18.57 10.05
C PRO A 518 22.46 -19.08 8.90
N LEU A 519 22.58 -18.27 7.85
CA LEU A 519 23.49 -18.52 6.74
C LEU A 519 24.93 -18.15 7.13
N PRO A 520 25.94 -18.95 6.77
CA PRO A 520 27.34 -18.56 6.87
C PRO A 520 27.58 -17.21 6.19
N SER A 521 28.49 -16.38 6.71
CA SER A 521 28.73 -15.03 6.16
C SER A 521 29.11 -15.03 4.67
N ALA A 522 29.72 -16.11 4.17
CA ALA A 522 30.06 -16.28 2.75
C ALA A 522 28.84 -16.61 1.85
N GLU A 523 27.72 -16.98 2.45
CA GLU A 523 26.46 -17.37 1.79
C GLU A 523 25.35 -16.33 1.97
N GLN A 524 25.57 -15.29 2.78
CA GLN A 524 24.66 -14.15 2.90
C GLN A 524 24.64 -13.32 1.61
N TYR A 525 23.48 -12.78 1.27
CA TYR A 525 23.31 -11.98 0.06
C TYR A 525 22.24 -10.90 0.27
N SER A 526 22.30 -9.84 -0.52
CA SER A 526 21.31 -8.76 -0.43
C SER A 526 20.15 -8.97 -1.40
N LYS A 527 18.95 -8.57 -1.01
CA LYS A 527 17.82 -8.45 -1.94
C LYS A 527 18.06 -7.22 -2.82
N LEU A 528 18.29 -7.47 -4.11
CA LEU A 528 18.63 -6.44 -5.09
C LEU A 528 17.46 -5.98 -5.95
N LEU A 529 16.42 -6.81 -6.09
CA LEU A 529 15.23 -6.50 -6.88
C LEU A 529 14.35 -5.49 -6.12
N GLY A 530 14.03 -4.38 -6.77
CA GLY A 530 13.06 -3.40 -6.26
C GLY A 530 11.64 -3.96 -6.22
N ASP A 531 10.76 -3.33 -5.44
CA ASP A 531 9.36 -3.71 -5.33
C ASP A 531 8.64 -3.74 -6.69
N ILE A 532 7.75 -4.73 -6.86
CA ILE A 532 6.88 -4.88 -8.02
C ILE A 532 5.44 -4.68 -7.55
N ILE A 533 4.88 -3.49 -7.82
CA ILE A 533 3.56 -3.09 -7.33
C ILE A 533 2.50 -3.22 -8.43
N ASN A 534 2.60 -2.49 -9.54
CA ASN A 534 1.55 -2.50 -10.58
C ASN A 534 1.98 -3.16 -11.91
N SER A 535 3.10 -3.89 -11.90
CA SER A 535 3.64 -4.56 -13.09
C SER A 535 3.30 -6.05 -13.10
N ASP A 536 2.51 -6.45 -14.09
CA ASP A 536 2.26 -7.85 -14.43
C ASP A 536 3.46 -8.41 -15.21
N PRO A 537 4.04 -9.56 -14.81
CA PRO A 537 5.11 -10.19 -15.58
C PRO A 537 4.62 -10.62 -16.97
N ALA A 538 5.31 -10.20 -18.02
CA ALA A 538 5.06 -10.66 -19.39
C ALA A 538 5.91 -11.90 -19.70
N TYR A 539 5.25 -13.03 -20.00
CA TYR A 539 5.92 -14.25 -20.42
C TYR A 539 6.12 -14.29 -21.94
N VAL A 540 7.30 -14.68 -22.38
CA VAL A 540 7.55 -15.07 -23.78
C VAL A 540 8.38 -16.35 -23.81
N GLY A 541 7.93 -17.36 -24.54
CA GLY A 541 8.66 -18.62 -24.72
C GLY A 541 8.45 -19.14 -26.12
N LYS A 542 8.25 -20.44 -26.28
CA LYS A 542 7.82 -21.00 -27.58
C LYS A 542 6.65 -20.18 -28.16
N PRO A 543 6.74 -19.72 -29.42
CA PRO A 543 5.66 -18.95 -30.04
C PRO A 543 4.35 -19.72 -30.08
N VAL A 544 3.25 -19.03 -29.80
CA VAL A 544 1.89 -19.53 -30.01
C VAL A 544 1.40 -19.02 -31.36
N ILE A 545 0.75 -19.88 -32.14
CA ILE A 545 0.26 -19.51 -33.46
C ILE A 545 -0.78 -18.39 -33.37
N ASN A 546 -0.47 -17.24 -33.95
CA ASN A 546 -1.47 -16.21 -34.23
C ASN A 546 -2.11 -16.48 -35.60
N LEU A 547 -3.40 -16.82 -35.60
CA LEU A 547 -4.14 -17.17 -36.82
C LEU A 547 -4.24 -16.00 -37.81
N LYS A 548 -4.35 -14.75 -37.31
CA LYS A 548 -4.41 -13.55 -38.15
C LYS A 548 -3.06 -13.30 -38.83
N HIS A 549 -1.95 -13.43 -38.10
CA HIS A 549 -0.60 -13.28 -38.67
C HIS A 549 -0.31 -14.39 -39.69
N SER A 550 -0.71 -15.63 -39.39
CA SER A 550 -0.57 -16.78 -40.28
C SER A 550 -1.39 -16.65 -41.56
N ALA A 551 -2.57 -16.04 -41.49
CA ALA A 551 -3.38 -15.76 -42.68
C ALA A 551 -2.78 -14.65 -43.55
N TRP A 552 -2.18 -13.62 -42.92
CA TRP A 552 -1.62 -12.47 -43.62
C TRP A 552 -0.25 -12.73 -44.27
N ASP A 553 0.65 -13.42 -43.56
CA ASP A 553 1.99 -13.77 -44.05
C ASP A 553 2.33 -15.22 -43.70
N PRO A 554 1.68 -16.21 -44.34
CA PRO A 554 1.81 -17.62 -43.99
C PRO A 554 3.25 -18.12 -44.10
N THR A 555 3.99 -17.66 -45.11
CA THR A 555 5.37 -18.10 -45.33
C THR A 555 6.33 -17.45 -44.34
N GLY A 556 6.28 -16.11 -44.19
CA GLY A 556 7.21 -15.40 -43.31
C GLY A 556 6.94 -15.68 -41.83
N TYR A 557 5.67 -15.71 -41.41
CA TYR A 557 5.33 -16.00 -40.02
C TYR A 557 5.52 -17.49 -39.70
N GLY A 558 5.20 -18.40 -40.64
CA GLY A 558 5.51 -19.82 -40.48
C GLY A 558 7.01 -20.07 -40.22
N ALA A 559 7.88 -19.48 -41.04
CA ALA A 559 9.33 -19.57 -40.84
C ALA A 559 9.79 -18.97 -39.49
N PHE A 560 9.16 -17.89 -39.03
CA PHE A 560 9.44 -17.29 -37.71
C PHE A 560 9.03 -18.22 -36.56
N LEU A 561 7.85 -18.85 -36.64
CA LEU A 561 7.38 -19.81 -35.65
C LEU A 561 8.33 -21.02 -35.57
N ASP A 562 8.79 -21.52 -36.72
CA ASP A 562 9.71 -22.66 -36.80
C ASP A 562 11.08 -22.33 -36.21
N ALA A 563 11.63 -21.15 -36.55
CA ALA A 563 12.93 -20.70 -36.04
C ALA A 563 12.95 -20.50 -34.51
N ASN A 564 11.80 -20.19 -33.90
CA ASN A 564 11.70 -19.87 -32.48
C ASN A 564 11.08 -21.00 -31.63
N GLN A 565 10.91 -22.22 -32.17
CA GLN A 565 10.37 -23.35 -31.39
C GLN A 565 11.20 -23.67 -30.14
N GLY A 566 12.51 -23.46 -30.19
CA GLY A 566 13.45 -23.66 -29.08
C GLY A 566 13.77 -22.40 -28.28
N ARG A 567 12.98 -21.32 -28.41
CA ARG A 567 13.26 -20.06 -27.72
C ARG A 567 13.25 -20.23 -26.20
N THR A 568 14.34 -19.82 -25.55
CA THR A 568 14.45 -19.78 -24.09
C THR A 568 13.27 -19.00 -23.51
N PRO A 569 12.53 -19.58 -22.55
CA PRO A 569 11.39 -18.89 -21.95
C PRO A 569 11.87 -17.79 -21.01
N MET A 570 11.28 -16.61 -21.15
CA MET A 570 11.65 -15.37 -20.47
C MET A 570 10.42 -14.73 -19.81
N LEU A 571 10.65 -14.03 -18.70
CA LEU A 571 9.69 -13.18 -18.00
C LEU A 571 10.23 -11.75 -17.97
N TYR A 572 9.39 -10.78 -18.27
CA TYR A 572 9.74 -9.36 -18.18
C TYR A 572 8.83 -8.67 -17.19
N VAL A 573 9.38 -7.88 -16.29
CA VAL A 573 8.59 -7.19 -15.27
C VAL A 573 9.24 -5.86 -14.92
N GLY A 574 8.42 -4.83 -14.74
CA GLY A 574 8.86 -3.54 -14.22
C GLY A 574 9.04 -3.59 -12.71
N ALA A 575 10.11 -3.00 -12.21
CA ALA A 575 10.37 -2.85 -10.78
C ALA A 575 10.73 -1.40 -10.42
N ASN A 576 10.45 -1.05 -9.17
CA ASN A 576 10.68 0.30 -8.65
C ASN A 576 12.12 0.55 -8.17
N ASP A 577 13.07 -0.30 -8.57
CA ASP A 577 14.51 -0.01 -8.55
C ASP A 577 14.99 0.72 -9.83
N GLY A 578 14.06 1.12 -10.70
CA GLY A 578 14.34 1.89 -11.91
C GLY A 578 14.43 1.06 -13.18
N MET A 579 14.18 -0.25 -13.11
CA MET A 579 14.46 -1.18 -14.19
C MET A 579 13.23 -1.96 -14.65
N LEU A 580 13.18 -2.24 -15.95
CA LEU A 580 12.51 -3.44 -16.45
C LEU A 580 13.50 -4.60 -16.38
N HIS A 581 13.16 -5.67 -15.66
CA HIS A 581 14.00 -6.87 -15.54
C HIS A 581 13.55 -7.95 -16.51
N ALA A 582 14.51 -8.72 -17.03
CA ALA A 582 14.26 -9.90 -17.86
C ALA A 582 14.84 -11.15 -17.18
N PHE A 583 13.97 -12.06 -16.74
CA PHE A 583 14.34 -13.30 -16.07
C PHE A 583 14.18 -14.50 -16.98
N ASN A 584 15.08 -15.47 -16.90
CA ASN A 584 14.85 -16.79 -17.47
C ASN A 584 13.72 -17.49 -16.70
N ALA A 585 12.59 -17.76 -17.35
CA ALA A 585 11.38 -18.25 -16.69
C ALA A 585 11.54 -19.66 -16.09
N SER A 586 12.53 -20.44 -16.53
CA SER A 586 12.79 -21.78 -16.00
C SER A 586 13.67 -21.76 -14.74
N THR A 587 14.49 -20.72 -14.56
CA THR A 587 15.52 -20.69 -13.50
C THR A 587 15.38 -19.52 -12.53
N GLY A 588 14.66 -18.47 -12.91
CA GLY A 588 14.57 -17.21 -12.16
C GLY A 588 15.83 -16.36 -12.23
N VAL A 589 16.82 -16.71 -13.06
CA VAL A 589 18.06 -15.93 -13.19
C VAL A 589 17.85 -14.76 -14.15
N GLU A 590 18.14 -13.54 -13.69
CA GLU A 590 18.11 -12.32 -14.50
C GLU A 590 19.12 -12.42 -15.65
N GLN A 591 18.65 -12.22 -16.87
CA GLN A 591 19.47 -12.22 -18.10
C GLN A 591 19.91 -10.81 -18.49
N PHE A 592 19.03 -9.82 -18.30
CA PHE A 592 19.36 -8.41 -18.45
C PHE A 592 18.35 -7.52 -17.72
N ALA A 593 18.68 -6.24 -17.57
CA ALA A 593 17.74 -5.21 -17.17
C ALA A 593 17.83 -3.97 -18.10
N PHE A 594 16.73 -3.23 -18.21
CA PHE A 594 16.62 -2.03 -19.02
C PHE A 594 16.18 -0.81 -18.19
N ILE A 595 16.91 0.30 -18.29
CA ILE A 595 16.59 1.58 -17.63
C ILE A 595 16.17 2.61 -18.69
N PRO A 596 14.88 3.03 -18.75
CA PRO A 596 14.48 4.13 -19.61
C PRO A 596 15.02 5.46 -19.09
N ASN A 597 15.24 6.41 -20.00
CA ASN A 597 15.73 7.74 -19.69
C ASN A 597 14.79 8.48 -18.71
N ALA A 598 13.48 8.27 -18.84
CA ALA A 598 12.49 8.84 -17.92
C ALA A 598 12.68 8.43 -16.43
N ALA A 599 13.31 7.29 -16.13
CA ALA A 599 13.56 6.86 -14.75
C ALA A 599 14.77 7.58 -14.12
N LEU A 600 15.70 8.10 -14.92
CA LEU A 600 16.95 8.70 -14.45
C LEU A 600 16.73 9.88 -13.50
N ALA A 601 15.68 10.69 -13.73
CA ALA A 601 15.43 11.89 -12.95
C ALA A 601 15.25 11.63 -11.44
N ASN A 602 14.77 10.44 -11.07
CA ASN A 602 14.58 10.05 -9.68
C ASN A 602 15.58 8.99 -9.20
N LEU A 603 16.40 8.41 -10.09
CA LEU A 603 17.15 7.17 -9.81
C LEU A 603 18.13 7.32 -8.64
N ALA A 604 18.77 8.48 -8.52
CA ALA A 604 19.69 8.77 -7.41
C ALA A 604 19.03 8.74 -6.03
N SER A 605 17.70 8.91 -5.95
CA SER A 605 16.99 8.85 -4.67
C SER A 605 17.00 7.44 -4.05
N LEU A 606 17.10 6.38 -4.86
CA LEU A 606 17.11 4.98 -4.37
C LEU A 606 18.25 4.70 -3.39
N SER A 607 19.40 5.36 -3.58
CA SER A 607 20.59 5.21 -2.75
C SER A 607 20.63 6.18 -1.57
N ALA A 608 19.67 7.09 -1.44
CA ALA A 608 19.63 8.07 -0.34
C ALA A 608 19.23 7.39 0.99
N THR A 609 19.90 7.73 2.08
CA THR A 609 19.68 7.10 3.39
C THR A 609 18.29 7.40 3.99
N ASN A 610 17.68 8.52 3.58
CA ASN A 610 16.33 8.94 3.92
C ASN A 610 15.34 8.69 2.76
N TYR A 611 15.56 7.67 1.94
CA TYR A 611 14.69 7.31 0.83
C TYR A 611 13.22 7.22 1.28
N SER A 612 12.37 8.00 0.62
CA SER A 612 10.93 7.83 0.64
C SER A 612 10.53 7.19 -0.68
N HIS A 613 9.61 6.24 -0.64
CA HIS A 613 9.26 5.43 -1.80
C HIS A 613 8.79 6.29 -2.97
N LYS A 614 9.22 5.88 -4.16
CA LYS A 614 8.82 6.47 -5.42
C LYS A 614 8.60 5.33 -6.40
N TYR A 615 7.60 5.51 -7.26
CA TYR A 615 7.44 4.67 -8.43
C TYR A 615 8.51 5.00 -9.48
N PHE A 616 8.98 3.99 -10.19
CA PHE A 616 9.91 4.14 -11.31
C PHE A 616 9.40 3.42 -12.55
N ILE A 617 9.54 2.10 -12.62
CA ILE A 617 9.04 1.26 -13.72
C ILE A 617 7.90 0.43 -13.17
N ASP A 618 6.74 1.05 -13.10
CA ASP A 618 5.58 0.47 -12.43
C ASP A 618 4.53 -0.02 -13.43
N GLY A 619 4.78 0.16 -14.73
CA GLY A 619 3.90 -0.29 -15.80
C GLY A 619 4.07 -1.77 -16.13
N SER A 620 2.98 -2.41 -16.53
CA SER A 620 3.01 -3.79 -17.02
C SER A 620 3.54 -3.85 -18.46
N PRO A 621 4.61 -4.61 -18.75
CA PRO A 621 5.06 -4.84 -20.12
C PRO A 621 4.05 -5.70 -20.90
N ILE A 622 3.97 -5.48 -22.20
CA ILE A 622 3.23 -6.33 -23.15
C ILE A 622 4.15 -6.80 -24.27
N ILE A 623 3.88 -7.99 -24.80
CA ILE A 623 4.69 -8.59 -25.87
C ILE A 623 3.79 -8.96 -27.03
N GLY A 624 4.23 -8.61 -28.24
CA GLY A 624 3.53 -8.97 -29.47
C GLY A 624 4.49 -9.23 -30.62
N ASP A 625 4.11 -10.16 -31.49
CA ASP A 625 4.85 -10.43 -32.72
C ASP A 625 4.50 -9.36 -33.77
N ALA A 626 5.52 -8.78 -34.38
CA ALA A 626 5.37 -7.76 -35.43
C ALA A 626 6.42 -7.92 -36.53
N LYS A 627 6.08 -7.48 -37.74
CA LYS A 627 7.00 -7.53 -38.88
C LYS A 627 7.68 -6.17 -39.08
N ILE A 628 8.92 -6.06 -38.61
CA ILE A 628 9.74 -4.83 -38.65
C ILE A 628 10.90 -5.02 -39.62
N GLY A 629 11.09 -4.08 -40.55
CA GLY A 629 12.16 -4.15 -41.55
C GLY A 629 12.08 -5.40 -42.43
N GLY A 630 10.88 -5.94 -42.64
CA GLY A 630 10.64 -7.18 -43.40
C GLY A 630 10.79 -8.47 -42.60
N ASN A 631 11.22 -8.42 -41.34
CA ASN A 631 11.45 -9.59 -40.49
C ASN A 631 10.46 -9.63 -39.33
N TRP A 632 9.97 -10.83 -39.00
CA TRP A 632 9.17 -11.02 -37.79
C TRP A 632 10.04 -10.97 -36.55
N LYS A 633 9.56 -10.24 -35.55
CA LYS A 633 10.20 -10.02 -34.25
C LYS A 633 9.15 -10.14 -33.15
N SER A 634 9.54 -10.59 -31.97
CA SER A 634 8.75 -10.39 -30.76
C SER A 634 9.20 -9.08 -30.10
N VAL A 635 8.29 -8.13 -30.04
CA VAL A 635 8.54 -6.78 -29.52
C VAL A 635 7.87 -6.65 -28.17
N LEU A 636 8.64 -6.22 -27.17
CA LEU A 636 8.13 -5.82 -25.87
C LEU A 636 7.85 -4.33 -25.91
N ILE A 637 6.69 -3.90 -25.44
CA ILE A 637 6.41 -2.50 -25.10
C ILE A 637 6.21 -2.41 -23.59
N GLY A 638 6.94 -1.51 -22.95
CA GLY A 638 6.77 -1.18 -21.54
C GLY A 638 6.38 0.27 -21.35
N THR A 639 5.83 0.58 -20.18
CA THR A 639 5.59 1.95 -19.74
C THR A 639 6.25 2.16 -18.39
N THR A 640 6.50 3.42 -18.04
CA THR A 640 6.96 3.77 -16.70
C THR A 640 5.85 3.71 -15.65
N GLY A 641 4.59 3.46 -16.05
CA GLY A 641 3.45 3.49 -15.14
C GLY A 641 3.38 4.82 -14.38
N ALA A 642 3.31 4.74 -13.04
CA ALA A 642 3.28 5.90 -12.15
C ALA A 642 4.66 6.58 -11.97
N GLY A 643 5.76 5.96 -12.37
CA GLY A 643 7.10 6.48 -12.10
C GLY A 643 7.65 7.46 -13.13
N GLY A 644 6.93 7.68 -14.23
CA GLY A 644 7.36 8.61 -15.27
C GLY A 644 6.35 8.73 -16.41
N ARG A 645 6.74 9.48 -17.44
CA ARG A 645 5.91 9.75 -18.63
C ARG A 645 6.61 9.29 -19.89
N ALA A 646 6.80 7.98 -20.01
CA ALA A 646 7.40 7.37 -21.18
C ALA A 646 6.79 6.02 -21.52
N VAL A 647 6.83 5.70 -22.82
CA VAL A 647 6.57 4.39 -23.39
C VAL A 647 7.83 3.97 -24.12
N PHE A 648 8.28 2.73 -24.00
CA PHE A 648 9.49 2.26 -24.66
C PHE A 648 9.27 0.90 -25.31
N ALA A 649 10.07 0.58 -26.31
CA ALA A 649 10.01 -0.72 -26.99
C ALA A 649 11.38 -1.38 -27.11
N LEU A 650 11.40 -2.69 -26.90
CA LEU A 650 12.58 -3.54 -26.96
C LEU A 650 12.33 -4.72 -27.92
N ASP A 651 13.37 -5.11 -28.67
CA ASP A 651 13.40 -6.36 -29.41
C ASP A 651 13.83 -7.51 -28.49
N VAL A 652 12.88 -8.38 -28.16
CA VAL A 652 13.05 -9.53 -27.26
C VAL A 652 12.93 -10.86 -28.02
N THR A 653 13.20 -10.83 -29.33
CA THR A 653 13.02 -11.99 -30.21
C THR A 653 13.90 -13.17 -29.82
N ASP A 654 15.20 -12.94 -29.64
CA ASP A 654 16.20 -13.98 -29.43
C ASP A 654 16.97 -13.81 -28.11
N PRO A 655 16.49 -14.44 -27.02
CA PRO A 655 17.15 -14.41 -25.72
C PRO A 655 18.41 -15.30 -25.65
N SER A 656 18.77 -16.02 -26.71
CA SER A 656 20.03 -16.80 -26.74
C SER A 656 21.25 -15.94 -27.08
N THR A 657 21.02 -14.74 -27.61
CA THR A 657 22.06 -13.73 -27.83
C THR A 657 22.07 -12.70 -26.71
N PRO A 658 23.25 -12.18 -26.30
CA PRO A 658 23.30 -11.13 -25.29
C PRO A 658 22.49 -9.90 -25.70
N PHE A 659 21.72 -9.36 -24.77
CA PHE A 659 21.01 -8.09 -24.98
C PHE A 659 22.03 -6.95 -25.15
N THR A 660 21.79 -6.06 -26.11
CA THR A 660 22.67 -4.92 -26.41
C THR A 660 21.87 -3.67 -26.76
N GLU A 661 22.56 -2.56 -27.03
CA GLU A 661 21.97 -1.31 -27.56
C GLU A 661 21.10 -1.52 -28.80
N SER A 662 21.41 -2.52 -29.64
CA SER A 662 20.65 -2.82 -30.87
C SER A 662 19.26 -3.38 -30.59
N ASN A 663 19.04 -3.94 -29.40
CA ASN A 663 17.75 -4.46 -28.95
C ASN A 663 16.84 -3.34 -28.41
N ILE A 664 17.39 -2.19 -28.06
CA ILE A 664 16.58 -1.03 -27.66
C ILE A 664 16.02 -0.42 -28.94
N LEU A 665 14.71 -0.47 -29.17
CA LEU A 665 14.12 0.11 -30.38
C LEU A 665 14.00 1.62 -30.21
N TRP A 666 13.25 2.06 -29.21
CA TRP A 666 12.97 3.48 -28.96
C TRP A 666 12.40 3.72 -27.55
N GLU A 667 12.48 4.98 -27.11
CA GLU A 667 11.72 5.53 -25.99
C GLU A 667 10.94 6.75 -26.51
N PHE A 668 9.63 6.74 -26.28
CA PHE A 668 8.69 7.77 -26.70
C PHE A 668 8.30 8.64 -25.51
N THR A 669 8.45 9.95 -25.68
CA THR A 669 7.98 10.97 -24.75
C THR A 669 7.22 12.05 -25.50
N ASN A 670 6.27 12.70 -24.84
CA ASN A 670 5.54 13.84 -25.40
C ASN A 670 5.05 14.76 -24.28
N ALA A 671 4.89 16.06 -24.55
CA ALA A 671 4.34 16.99 -23.57
C ALA A 671 2.89 16.63 -23.14
N ASP A 672 2.13 16.04 -24.07
CA ASP A 672 0.76 15.55 -23.84
C ASP A 672 0.72 14.09 -23.35
N LEU A 673 1.87 13.45 -23.13
CA LEU A 673 1.96 12.15 -22.48
C LEU A 673 1.97 12.35 -20.96
N GLY A 674 1.09 11.65 -20.26
CA GLY A 674 0.98 11.60 -18.80
C GLY A 674 1.57 10.32 -18.23
N TYR A 675 1.20 10.02 -16.98
CA TYR A 675 1.46 8.72 -16.37
C TYR A 675 0.67 7.65 -17.11
N THR A 676 1.40 6.78 -17.81
CA THR A 676 0.83 5.78 -18.70
C THR A 676 0.62 4.49 -17.91
N ILE A 677 -0.37 4.49 -17.02
CA ILE A 677 -0.78 3.33 -16.21
C ILE A 677 -1.39 2.24 -17.11
N GLY A 678 -2.12 2.66 -18.15
CA GLY A 678 -2.69 1.76 -19.14
C GLY A 678 -1.65 1.06 -20.01
N GLN A 679 -1.96 -0.16 -20.46
CA GLN A 679 -1.09 -0.96 -21.31
C GLN A 679 -1.20 -0.52 -22.79
N PRO A 680 -0.09 -0.30 -23.49
CA PRO A 680 -0.11 -0.12 -24.94
C PRO A 680 -0.57 -1.39 -25.66
N THR A 681 -1.06 -1.25 -26.88
CA THR A 681 -1.45 -2.39 -27.73
C THR A 681 -0.67 -2.38 -29.02
N ILE A 682 -0.23 -3.57 -29.47
CA ILE A 682 0.45 -3.76 -30.75
C ILE A 682 -0.56 -4.18 -31.81
N GLY A 683 -0.50 -3.57 -32.98
CA GLY A 683 -1.24 -4.03 -34.15
C GLY A 683 -0.72 -3.42 -35.43
N ARG A 684 -1.50 -3.52 -36.51
CA ARG A 684 -1.08 -3.10 -37.84
C ARG A 684 -2.14 -2.21 -38.48
N ILE A 685 -1.77 -1.05 -39.01
CA ILE A 685 -2.63 -0.22 -39.86
C ILE A 685 -2.08 -0.27 -41.29
N GLY A 686 -2.86 -0.81 -42.24
CA GLY A 686 -2.33 -1.13 -43.55
C GLY A 686 -1.15 -2.07 -43.40
N ASN A 687 0.03 -1.78 -43.95
CA ASN A 687 1.26 -2.60 -43.77
C ASN A 687 2.16 -2.14 -42.62
N THR A 688 1.78 -1.10 -41.88
CA THR A 688 2.62 -0.49 -40.85
C THR A 688 2.25 -1.04 -39.48
N TRP A 689 3.25 -1.57 -38.76
CA TRP A 689 3.09 -1.99 -37.38
C TRP A 689 3.17 -0.80 -36.44
N VAL A 690 2.24 -0.74 -35.49
CA VAL A 690 2.04 0.41 -34.62
C VAL A 690 1.84 -0.02 -33.17
N ALA A 691 2.29 0.83 -32.27
CA ALA A 691 1.88 0.87 -30.87
C ALA A 691 0.74 1.88 -30.73
N VAL A 692 -0.39 1.46 -30.16
CA VAL A 692 -1.54 2.32 -29.90
C VAL A 692 -1.79 2.38 -28.40
N PHE A 693 -1.91 3.59 -27.86
CA PHE A 693 -2.12 3.80 -26.42
C PHE A 693 -2.84 5.11 -26.15
N GLY A 694 -3.58 5.15 -25.04
CA GLY A 694 -4.08 6.40 -24.48
C GLY A 694 -2.93 7.20 -23.89
N ASN A 695 -3.06 8.53 -23.84
CA ASN A 695 -2.00 9.39 -23.34
C ASN A 695 -1.75 9.30 -21.83
N GLY A 696 -2.57 8.56 -21.09
CA GLY A 696 -2.47 8.47 -19.65
C GLY A 696 -2.89 9.77 -18.94
N TYR A 697 -2.58 9.84 -17.66
CA TYR A 697 -3.16 10.82 -16.73
C TYR A 697 -2.15 11.90 -16.32
N GLU A 698 -2.61 13.06 -15.87
CA GLU A 698 -1.75 14.18 -15.44
C GLU A 698 -0.75 14.65 -16.50
N SER A 699 -1.11 14.56 -17.78
CA SER A 699 -0.32 15.16 -18.88
C SER A 699 -0.23 16.69 -18.73
N THR A 700 0.77 17.33 -19.35
CA THR A 700 0.98 18.79 -19.18
C THR A 700 -0.23 19.63 -19.61
N SER A 701 -0.93 19.21 -20.66
CA SER A 701 -2.16 19.88 -21.10
C SER A 701 -3.39 19.45 -20.32
N GLY A 702 -3.33 18.34 -19.58
CA GLY A 702 -4.45 17.71 -18.88
C GLY A 702 -5.56 17.24 -19.82
N LYS A 703 -5.31 17.03 -21.12
CA LYS A 703 -6.30 16.59 -22.11
C LYS A 703 -6.16 15.11 -22.42
N ALA A 704 -7.16 14.53 -23.08
CA ALA A 704 -7.17 13.12 -23.51
C ALA A 704 -6.85 12.98 -25.01
N PHE A 705 -5.91 12.09 -25.33
CA PHE A 705 -5.48 11.79 -26.70
C PHE A 705 -5.26 10.29 -26.89
N LEU A 706 -5.55 9.81 -28.11
CA LEU A 706 -5.06 8.52 -28.58
C LEU A 706 -3.75 8.74 -29.35
N PHE A 707 -2.71 8.02 -28.96
CA PHE A 707 -1.43 8.02 -29.64
C PHE A 707 -1.28 6.78 -30.53
N ILE A 708 -0.79 7.00 -31.74
CA ILE A 708 -0.39 5.95 -32.69
C ILE A 708 1.07 6.21 -33.04
N VAL A 709 1.94 5.30 -32.64
CA VAL A 709 3.39 5.40 -32.79
C VAL A 709 3.87 4.24 -33.66
N ASN A 710 4.79 4.51 -34.58
CA ASN A 710 5.41 3.47 -35.39
C ASN A 710 6.21 2.53 -34.49
N LEU A 711 5.91 1.23 -34.57
CA LEU A 711 6.55 0.24 -33.72
C LEU A 711 8.05 0.06 -33.99
N SER A 712 8.53 0.38 -35.20
CA SER A 712 9.94 0.15 -35.56
C SER A 712 10.89 1.18 -34.96
N ASP A 713 10.46 2.43 -34.84
CA ASP A 713 11.36 3.57 -34.55
C ASP A 713 10.80 4.60 -33.55
N GLY A 714 9.56 4.43 -33.08
CA GLY A 714 8.96 5.33 -32.11
C GLY A 714 8.45 6.65 -32.71
N THR A 715 8.41 6.77 -34.04
CA THR A 715 7.90 7.97 -34.71
C THR A 715 6.40 8.14 -34.48
N LEU A 716 5.98 9.35 -34.08
CA LEU A 716 4.57 9.68 -33.91
C LEU A 716 3.86 9.71 -35.27
N LEU A 717 2.95 8.77 -35.51
CA LEU A 717 2.15 8.72 -36.75
C LEU A 717 0.86 9.52 -36.63
N ALA A 718 0.18 9.42 -35.47
CA ALA A 718 -1.01 10.20 -35.20
C ALA A 718 -1.16 10.49 -33.70
N LYS A 719 -1.67 11.69 -33.40
CA LYS A 719 -2.15 12.09 -32.08
C LYS A 719 -3.58 12.59 -32.24
N ILE A 720 -4.56 11.77 -31.85
CA ILE A 720 -5.97 12.04 -32.08
C ILE A 720 -6.57 12.64 -30.80
N PRO A 721 -6.97 13.93 -30.78
CA PRO A 721 -7.61 14.53 -29.62
C PRO A 721 -9.05 14.03 -29.47
N THR A 722 -9.52 13.86 -28.23
CA THR A 722 -10.94 13.63 -27.96
C THR A 722 -11.71 14.95 -27.92
N ASN A 723 -11.43 15.77 -26.91
CA ASN A 723 -12.03 17.08 -26.68
C ASN A 723 -11.04 18.06 -26.03
N ASN A 724 -11.52 19.22 -25.60
CA ASN A 724 -10.70 20.29 -25.02
C ASN A 724 -10.77 20.37 -23.48
N TYR A 725 -11.39 19.41 -22.78
CA TYR A 725 -11.46 19.44 -21.32
C TYR A 725 -10.11 19.10 -20.69
N THR A 726 -9.72 19.89 -19.68
CA THR A 726 -8.53 19.67 -18.86
C THR A 726 -8.84 18.76 -17.67
N GLY A 727 -7.82 18.27 -16.94
CA GLY A 727 -8.01 17.27 -15.87
C GLY A 727 -8.62 15.99 -16.42
N ASN A 728 -8.12 15.54 -17.57
CA ASN A 728 -8.55 14.37 -18.29
C ASN A 728 -7.32 13.57 -18.76
N GLY A 729 -7.56 12.35 -19.21
CA GLY A 729 -6.55 11.45 -19.77
C GLY A 729 -7.23 10.22 -20.34
N LEU A 730 -6.72 9.69 -21.44
CA LEU A 730 -7.30 8.54 -22.11
C LEU A 730 -6.72 7.24 -21.51
N ALA A 731 -7.62 6.31 -21.16
CA ALA A 731 -7.28 4.98 -20.65
C ALA A 731 -6.78 4.04 -21.76
N THR A 732 -6.49 2.78 -21.40
CA THR A 732 -6.11 1.73 -22.34
C THR A 732 -7.16 1.55 -23.43
N PRO A 733 -6.80 1.63 -24.72
CA PRO A 733 -7.73 1.37 -25.81
C PRO A 733 -7.90 -0.13 -26.05
N VAL A 734 -9.09 -0.54 -26.47
CA VAL A 734 -9.33 -1.83 -27.15
C VAL A 734 -9.41 -1.58 -28.65
N LEU A 735 -8.79 -2.46 -29.44
CA LEU A 735 -8.63 -2.27 -30.88
C LEU A 735 -9.52 -3.21 -31.70
N ILE A 736 -10.12 -2.69 -32.77
CA ILE A 736 -10.90 -3.44 -33.74
C ILE A 736 -10.12 -3.53 -35.04
N ALA A 737 -10.00 -4.73 -35.57
CA ALA A 737 -9.35 -5.00 -36.85
C ALA A 737 -10.35 -5.53 -37.89
N ASP A 738 -10.09 -5.25 -39.16
CA ASP A 738 -10.81 -5.85 -40.27
C ASP A 738 -10.47 -7.35 -40.45
N GLN A 739 -11.08 -7.97 -41.46
CA GLN A 739 -10.83 -9.38 -41.82
C GLN A 739 -9.38 -9.66 -42.25
N ASN A 740 -8.63 -8.63 -42.64
CA ASN A 740 -7.20 -8.72 -43.01
C ASN A 740 -6.27 -8.42 -41.82
N GLY A 741 -6.82 -8.24 -40.61
CA GLY A 741 -6.06 -7.90 -39.42
C GLY A 741 -5.50 -6.47 -39.41
N SER A 742 -5.99 -5.58 -40.29
CA SER A 742 -5.67 -4.15 -40.22
C SER A 742 -6.59 -3.48 -39.20
N LEU A 743 -6.02 -2.71 -38.28
CA LEU A 743 -6.76 -1.92 -37.32
C LEU A 743 -7.61 -0.86 -38.03
N ILE A 744 -8.89 -0.77 -37.66
CA ILE A 744 -9.89 0.14 -38.25
C ILE A 744 -10.56 1.04 -37.21
N ALA A 745 -10.64 0.60 -35.96
CA ALA A 745 -11.16 1.42 -34.86
C ALA A 745 -10.47 1.12 -33.53
N ALA A 746 -10.62 2.06 -32.60
CA ALA A 746 -10.30 1.86 -31.19
C ALA A 746 -11.45 2.36 -30.31
N TYR A 747 -11.71 1.70 -29.19
CA TYR A 747 -12.54 2.23 -28.11
C TYR A 747 -11.69 2.49 -26.88
N ALA A 748 -11.91 3.62 -26.21
CA ALA A 748 -11.22 3.93 -24.97
C ALA A 748 -12.05 4.82 -24.05
N GLY A 749 -11.95 4.56 -22.74
CA GLY A 749 -12.52 5.40 -21.70
C GLY A 749 -11.63 6.61 -21.35
N ASP A 750 -12.20 7.61 -20.68
CA ASP A 750 -11.44 8.71 -20.08
C ASP A 750 -11.87 9.05 -18.65
N LEU A 751 -11.09 9.91 -17.97
CA LEU A 751 -11.39 10.37 -16.60
C LEU A 751 -12.68 11.19 -16.50
N ARG A 752 -13.22 11.64 -17.63
CA ARG A 752 -14.48 12.36 -17.73
C ARG A 752 -15.65 11.41 -18.06
N GLY A 753 -15.45 10.11 -17.92
CA GLY A 753 -16.47 9.07 -18.07
C GLY A 753 -16.92 8.87 -19.51
N ASN A 754 -16.19 9.40 -20.48
CA ASN A 754 -16.55 9.25 -21.89
C ASN A 754 -15.95 7.97 -22.44
N LEU A 755 -16.78 7.16 -23.09
CA LEU A 755 -16.36 6.07 -23.96
C LEU A 755 -16.25 6.63 -25.39
N TRP A 756 -15.03 6.72 -25.89
CA TRP A 756 -14.73 7.20 -27.23
C TRP A 756 -14.66 6.05 -28.22
N LYS A 757 -15.02 6.33 -29.48
CA LYS A 757 -14.67 5.49 -30.63
C LYS A 757 -13.84 6.31 -31.61
N PHE A 758 -12.67 5.79 -31.96
CA PHE A 758 -11.75 6.40 -32.92
C PHE A 758 -11.82 5.65 -34.25
N ASP A 759 -11.86 6.38 -35.34
CA ASP A 759 -11.63 5.87 -36.69
C ASP A 759 -10.13 5.93 -36.98
N LEU A 760 -9.49 4.76 -37.03
CA LEU A 760 -8.05 4.64 -37.26
C LEU A 760 -7.70 4.73 -38.76
N THR A 761 -8.69 4.69 -39.65
CA THR A 761 -8.49 4.87 -41.09
C THR A 761 -8.37 6.35 -41.47
N ASN A 762 -8.99 7.24 -40.69
CA ASN A 762 -8.97 8.69 -40.89
C ASN A 762 -8.35 9.49 -39.73
N ASN A 763 -7.84 8.80 -38.70
CA ASN A 763 -7.25 9.39 -37.50
C ASN A 763 -8.16 10.44 -36.82
N SER A 764 -9.43 10.09 -36.62
CA SER A 764 -10.45 10.99 -36.09
C SER A 764 -11.32 10.30 -35.03
N VAL A 765 -12.10 11.10 -34.29
CA VAL A 765 -13.15 10.59 -33.41
C VAL A 765 -14.43 10.47 -34.21
N LEU A 766 -15.13 9.33 -34.07
CA LEU A 766 -16.42 9.11 -34.74
C LEU A 766 -17.55 9.96 -34.13
N PHE A 767 -18.77 9.79 -34.65
CA PHE A 767 -19.96 10.50 -34.17
C PHE A 767 -19.81 12.03 -34.15
N GLY A 768 -19.10 12.58 -35.14
CA GLY A 768 -18.87 14.03 -35.26
C GLY A 768 -17.99 14.61 -34.16
N GLY A 769 -17.09 13.82 -33.56
CA GLY A 769 -16.26 14.24 -32.44
C GLY A 769 -16.91 14.11 -31.07
N SER A 770 -18.07 13.43 -30.99
CA SER A 770 -18.75 13.13 -29.73
C SER A 770 -18.37 11.73 -29.21
N PRO A 771 -18.39 11.50 -27.90
CA PRO A 771 -18.20 10.15 -27.37
C PRO A 771 -19.38 9.26 -27.78
N LEU A 772 -19.13 7.95 -27.88
CA LEU A 772 -20.20 6.97 -28.06
C LEU A 772 -21.17 7.00 -26.88
N PHE A 773 -20.62 7.14 -25.66
CA PHE A 773 -21.38 7.15 -24.42
C PHE A 773 -20.65 7.99 -23.35
N THR A 774 -21.41 8.58 -22.42
CA THR A 774 -20.85 9.24 -21.23
C THR A 774 -21.46 8.63 -19.97
N ALA A 775 -20.63 7.97 -19.17
CA ALA A 775 -21.01 7.27 -17.95
C ALA A 775 -21.32 8.24 -16.81
N ARG A 776 -22.52 8.08 -16.25
CA ARG A 776 -22.99 8.86 -15.11
C ARG A 776 -23.74 8.00 -14.10
N ASP A 777 -23.57 8.34 -12.83
CA ASP A 777 -24.30 7.71 -11.74
C ASP A 777 -25.80 8.10 -11.73
N GLY A 778 -26.56 7.53 -10.80
CA GLY A 778 -27.99 7.83 -10.66
C GLY A 778 -28.29 9.32 -10.34
N SER A 779 -27.32 10.05 -9.81
CA SER A 779 -27.37 11.48 -9.50
C SER A 779 -26.79 12.36 -10.62
N ASN A 780 -26.50 11.78 -11.79
CA ASN A 780 -25.97 12.46 -12.97
C ASN A 780 -24.51 12.95 -12.83
N ASN A 781 -23.76 12.47 -11.83
CA ASN A 781 -22.33 12.75 -11.69
C ASN A 781 -21.52 11.89 -12.66
N ILE A 782 -20.43 12.44 -13.18
CA ILE A 782 -19.50 11.73 -14.07
C ILE A 782 -18.84 10.58 -13.33
N GLN A 783 -18.75 9.43 -13.98
CA GLN A 783 -18.00 8.27 -13.46
C GLN A 783 -16.78 8.00 -14.37
N PRO A 784 -15.52 8.11 -13.87
CA PRO A 784 -14.32 7.92 -14.69
C PRO A 784 -14.22 6.49 -15.22
N ILE A 785 -13.58 6.30 -16.38
CA ILE A 785 -13.31 4.98 -16.97
C ILE A 785 -11.79 4.83 -17.11
N THR A 786 -11.21 3.91 -16.35
CA THR A 786 -9.75 3.65 -16.34
C THR A 786 -9.36 2.26 -16.83
N ALA A 787 -10.27 1.29 -16.74
CA ALA A 787 -10.07 -0.05 -17.31
C ALA A 787 -10.28 -0.04 -18.83
N PRO A 788 -9.59 -0.93 -19.58
CA PRO A 788 -9.91 -1.15 -21.00
C PRO A 788 -11.34 -1.68 -21.17
N PRO A 789 -12.07 -1.25 -22.21
CA PRO A 789 -13.34 -1.89 -22.57
C PRO A 789 -13.13 -3.29 -23.14
N GLU A 790 -14.13 -4.16 -22.99
CA GLU A 790 -14.22 -5.46 -23.66
C GLU A 790 -15.24 -5.38 -24.81
N VAL A 791 -14.98 -6.01 -25.95
CA VAL A 791 -15.82 -5.89 -27.14
C VAL A 791 -16.26 -7.24 -27.67
N ALA A 792 -17.56 -7.37 -27.97
CA ALA A 792 -18.15 -8.50 -28.66
C ALA A 792 -18.90 -8.05 -29.92
N GLU A 793 -18.96 -8.90 -30.94
CA GLU A 793 -19.84 -8.66 -32.09
C GLU A 793 -21.31 -8.83 -31.67
N HIS A 794 -22.17 -7.91 -32.09
CA HIS A 794 -23.61 -8.02 -31.85
C HIS A 794 -24.28 -8.89 -32.93
N PRO A 795 -25.21 -9.82 -32.60
CA PRO A 795 -25.86 -10.69 -33.58
C PRO A 795 -26.57 -9.96 -34.74
N ASP A 796 -27.11 -8.78 -34.45
CA ASP A 796 -27.78 -7.92 -35.44
C ASP A 796 -26.84 -6.91 -36.13
N GLY A 797 -25.53 -7.05 -35.96
CA GLY A 797 -24.51 -6.18 -36.51
C GLY A 797 -24.04 -5.07 -35.56
N GLY A 798 -22.81 -4.59 -35.79
CA GLY A 798 -22.13 -3.67 -34.87
C GLY A 798 -21.46 -4.40 -33.70
N TYR A 799 -21.21 -3.67 -32.61
CA TYR A 799 -20.42 -4.15 -31.48
C TYR A 799 -21.09 -3.86 -30.14
N LEU A 800 -21.09 -4.83 -29.23
CA LEU A 800 -21.36 -4.63 -27.81
C LEU A 800 -20.08 -4.28 -27.09
N ILE A 801 -20.05 -3.11 -26.44
CA ILE A 801 -18.91 -2.63 -25.68
C ILE A 801 -19.26 -2.73 -24.20
N PHE A 802 -18.50 -3.53 -23.45
CA PHE A 802 -18.62 -3.68 -22.02
C PHE A 802 -17.50 -2.89 -21.32
N PHE A 803 -17.83 -2.08 -20.31
CA PHE A 803 -16.82 -1.31 -19.59
C PHE A 803 -17.29 -0.97 -18.17
N GLY A 804 -16.33 -0.98 -17.24
CA GLY A 804 -16.54 -0.57 -15.85
C GLY A 804 -16.10 0.86 -15.60
N THR A 805 -16.71 1.53 -14.62
CA THR A 805 -16.27 2.83 -14.14
C THR A 805 -15.48 2.71 -12.84
N GLY A 806 -14.53 3.62 -12.61
CA GLY A 806 -13.61 3.60 -11.48
C GLY A 806 -12.30 4.33 -11.79
N LYS A 807 -11.58 4.74 -10.75
CA LYS A 807 -10.18 5.18 -10.82
C LYS A 807 -9.46 4.82 -9.53
N TYR A 808 -8.17 4.50 -9.63
CA TYR A 808 -7.33 4.10 -8.50
C TYR A 808 -5.86 4.48 -8.71
N PHE A 809 -5.58 5.77 -8.91
CA PHE A 809 -4.20 6.24 -9.17
C PHE A 809 -3.86 7.57 -8.50
N GLU A 810 -4.84 8.31 -7.96
CA GLU A 810 -4.62 9.55 -7.22
C GLU A 810 -4.63 9.30 -5.70
N ILE A 811 -3.92 10.16 -4.97
CA ILE A 811 -4.01 10.22 -3.51
C ILE A 811 -5.47 10.54 -3.15
N GLY A 812 -6.10 9.66 -2.38
CA GLY A 812 -7.51 9.75 -2.02
C GLY A 812 -8.44 8.80 -2.80
N ASP A 813 -7.97 8.12 -3.85
CA ASP A 813 -8.77 7.08 -4.52
C ASP A 813 -8.96 5.82 -3.66
N HIS A 814 -8.04 5.58 -2.73
CA HIS A 814 -8.18 4.58 -1.66
C HIS A 814 -9.21 4.97 -0.60
N ALA A 815 -9.59 6.24 -0.53
CA ALA A 815 -10.53 6.71 0.47
C ALA A 815 -11.95 6.30 0.08
N ALA A 816 -12.48 5.27 0.74
CA ALA A 816 -13.90 4.89 0.69
C ALA A 816 -14.84 5.92 1.36
N GLY A 817 -14.43 7.20 1.42
CA GLY A 817 -15.08 8.29 2.14
C GLY A 817 -16.37 8.84 1.51
N GLY A 818 -16.84 8.23 0.42
CA GLY A 818 -18.12 8.52 -0.20
C GLY A 818 -18.73 7.26 -0.78
N THR A 819 -20.05 7.12 -0.72
CA THR A 819 -20.82 6.05 -1.37
C THR A 819 -20.84 6.25 -2.89
N THR A 820 -19.69 6.45 -3.53
CA THR A 820 -19.58 6.54 -4.98
C THR A 820 -19.79 5.15 -5.54
N VAL A 821 -21.03 4.84 -5.89
CA VAL A 821 -21.39 3.60 -6.58
C VAL A 821 -20.87 3.73 -8.01
N HIS A 822 -19.90 2.89 -8.37
CA HIS A 822 -19.47 2.70 -9.75
C HIS A 822 -20.41 1.74 -10.50
N SER A 823 -20.26 1.68 -11.82
CA SER A 823 -21.19 0.98 -12.71
C SER A 823 -20.43 0.12 -13.71
N LEU A 824 -21.02 -1.02 -14.10
CA LEU A 824 -20.66 -1.76 -15.29
C LEU A 824 -21.71 -1.48 -16.37
N TYR A 825 -21.26 -1.15 -17.58
CA TYR A 825 -22.13 -0.86 -18.72
C TYR A 825 -21.90 -1.88 -19.83
N GLY A 826 -22.96 -2.19 -20.57
CA GLY A 826 -22.91 -2.81 -21.89
C GLY A 826 -23.65 -1.91 -22.87
N VAL A 827 -22.95 -1.35 -23.85
CA VAL A 827 -23.53 -0.42 -24.84
C VAL A 827 -23.41 -0.99 -26.24
N TRP A 828 -24.47 -0.87 -27.03
CA TRP A 828 -24.47 -1.33 -28.42
C TRP A 828 -24.12 -0.19 -29.36
N ASP A 829 -22.95 -0.30 -29.98
CA ASP A 829 -22.56 0.51 -31.12
C ASP A 829 -23.05 -0.14 -32.42
N THR A 830 -24.02 0.50 -33.06
CA THR A 830 -24.62 0.03 -34.32
C THR A 830 -23.82 0.42 -35.57
N ALA A 831 -22.73 1.19 -35.44
CA ALA A 831 -21.90 1.56 -36.58
C ALA A 831 -21.12 0.35 -37.12
N THR A 832 -21.21 0.13 -38.43
CA THR A 832 -20.54 -0.97 -39.15
C THR A 832 -19.52 -0.43 -40.15
N PHE A 833 -18.41 -1.13 -40.35
CA PHE A 833 -17.39 -0.76 -41.34
C PHE A 833 -17.61 -1.53 -42.64
N ASP A 834 -17.76 -0.82 -43.77
CA ASP A 834 -18.05 -1.44 -45.08
C ASP A 834 -16.80 -1.80 -45.90
N GLY A 835 -15.61 -1.61 -45.33
CA GLY A 835 -14.32 -1.76 -45.99
C GLY A 835 -13.71 -0.45 -46.48
N SER A 836 -14.48 0.65 -46.48
CA SER A 836 -14.02 1.98 -46.89
C SER A 836 -14.36 3.07 -45.88
N ALA A 837 -15.54 2.99 -45.26
CA ALA A 837 -16.02 3.97 -44.30
C ALA A 837 -16.93 3.33 -43.24
N TRP A 838 -17.08 4.04 -42.12
CA TRP A 838 -18.07 3.70 -41.11
C TRP A 838 -19.47 4.15 -41.57
N GLN A 839 -20.43 3.22 -41.51
CA GLN A 839 -21.83 3.40 -41.89
C GLN A 839 -22.73 3.28 -40.66
N GLY A 840 -23.75 4.13 -40.59
CA GLY A 840 -24.72 4.12 -39.49
C GLY A 840 -24.12 4.47 -38.12
N GLY A 841 -24.90 4.20 -37.07
CA GLY A 841 -24.56 4.53 -35.68
C GLY A 841 -24.76 6.00 -35.30
N ASN A 842 -25.05 6.23 -34.03
CA ASN A 842 -25.15 7.56 -33.41
C ASN A 842 -24.60 7.49 -31.98
N ALA A 843 -24.14 8.64 -31.47
CA ALA A 843 -23.85 8.76 -30.04
C ALA A 843 -25.10 8.43 -29.21
N ILE A 844 -24.91 7.66 -28.14
CA ILE A 844 -25.99 7.25 -27.25
C ILE A 844 -26.32 8.42 -26.33
N THR A 845 -27.55 8.92 -26.41
CA THR A 845 -27.99 10.11 -25.64
C THR A 845 -28.43 9.76 -24.22
N ALA A 846 -28.80 8.50 -23.96
CA ALA A 846 -29.05 8.01 -22.62
C ALA A 846 -27.71 7.86 -21.89
N THR A 847 -27.54 8.58 -20.78
CA THR A 847 -26.27 8.64 -20.03
C THR A 847 -26.40 8.22 -18.57
N ASN A 848 -27.64 8.14 -18.05
CA ASN A 848 -27.93 7.78 -16.66
C ASN A 848 -28.34 6.30 -16.56
N ARG A 849 -27.81 5.59 -15.56
CA ARG A 849 -28.18 4.19 -15.25
C ARG A 849 -29.70 3.96 -15.19
N SER A 850 -30.45 4.91 -14.63
CA SER A 850 -31.91 4.81 -14.43
C SER A 850 -32.76 4.75 -15.71
N VAL A 851 -32.19 5.05 -16.88
CA VAL A 851 -32.88 5.04 -18.17
C VAL A 851 -32.40 3.93 -19.12
N LEU A 852 -31.37 3.19 -18.73
CA LEU A 852 -30.90 2.02 -19.47
C LEU A 852 -31.67 0.78 -18.99
N LEU A 853 -32.00 -0.14 -19.90
CA LEU A 853 -32.64 -1.41 -19.57
C LEU A 853 -31.67 -2.23 -18.71
N GLU A 854 -31.89 -2.23 -17.40
CA GLU A 854 -31.22 -3.12 -16.44
C GLU A 854 -31.83 -4.52 -16.65
N GLN A 855 -31.05 -5.46 -17.21
CA GLN A 855 -31.38 -6.89 -17.22
C GLN A 855 -30.43 -7.65 -16.30
#